data_AF-A0A538N3M1-F1
#
_entry.id   AF-A0A538N3M1-F1
#
_cell.length_a   1.000
_cell.length_b   1.000
_cell.length_c   1.000
_cell.angle_alpha   90.00
_cell.angle_beta   90.00
_cell.angle_gamma   90.00
#
_symmetry.space_group_name_H-M   'P 1'
#
loop_
_entity.id
_entity.type
_entity.pdbx_description
1 polymer ?
#
loop_
_entity_poly.entity_id
_entity_poly.type
_entity_poly.pdbx_seq_one_letter_code
_entity_poly.pdbx_strand_id
1 'polypeptide(L)'
;MHRNRRAAALTSLAVVAAALVAVPAAQAAPATPAGGAGMASAGSNCRLSPSGNGINHVIYLQFDNVHFTRDNPNVPSDLEQMPNLLNFLTHNGVLDADHHTPLIAHTGTDILTSLTGVYGDRMGQPVSNSYRYFTPAGTSNPAVTFAYWTDGVFDPTTAAPTDTAPTMVAPDGKVAPAPWVPFTRAGCDVGAVAAANTILENTGPDVPKVFGPGSPEAAEAAANPSLATTDFVGIGVHCAKASARCAAGNARPDLLPDEPGGYTGFDGLFGAKYTNPVISPNGPVTTVDGSTPIVDSAGRPGFPGFDGMSAANTLGYVAQMQEAGVPVTFGYISDAHDRHPSGGAYGPGEAGYVAALKSYDNAFGAFFQRLGRDGITPANTLFVVTADENDHFAGGPPTPANCDGIHVPCTYSLLGEVNTNIRGLLATQQQTTTPFQVHADSAPNFYLDGRPAADAPTTRAFERAVGRTTATNPYTGQNQTIVQFMADATEQRLLHMTTADPLRTPTFTAFADPDYFLFAGAPNCTAPCVSVNPAFAWNHGDFSPDINVTWLGVAGPGVRHLGVTRDVWSDHTDIRPTILALLGLRDDYRSDGRALWEFVEPSALPRGLRGHRSTLDALGAVYKQLNACVGEFGSNTLAAATTAIRSDTPGDARYQATVAGLTALGQARDRVAGQIAALIDEATFGGGRIDERRARELTAEAQFIIGLSAVGVHT
;
A
#
# COMPACT_ATOMS: atom_id res chain seq x y z
N MET A 1 -8.94 -50.57 -37.64
CA MET A 1 -10.37 -50.80 -37.94
C MET A 1 -11.17 -49.57 -37.47
N HIS A 2 -11.90 -48.94 -38.40
CA HIS A 2 -12.90 -47.86 -38.26
C HIS A 2 -12.55 -46.54 -37.53
N ARG A 3 -12.85 -45.35 -38.05
CA ARG A 3 -13.07 -44.82 -39.41
C ARG A 3 -13.09 -43.28 -39.24
N ASN A 4 -12.37 -42.57 -40.11
CA ASN A 4 -12.45 -41.14 -40.42
C ASN A 4 -13.84 -40.48 -40.27
N ARG A 5 -13.86 -39.17 -39.94
CA ARG A 5 -14.32 -38.11 -40.87
C ARG A 5 -13.99 -36.69 -40.40
N ARG A 6 -13.60 -35.88 -41.40
CA ARG A 6 -13.28 -34.45 -41.37
C ARG A 6 -14.54 -33.57 -41.51
N ALA A 7 -14.45 -32.36 -40.96
CA ALA A 7 -14.86 -31.04 -41.45
C ALA A 7 -16.24 -30.82 -42.12
N ALA A 8 -16.96 -29.79 -41.65
CA ALA A 8 -17.63 -28.78 -42.49
C ALA A 8 -17.97 -27.53 -41.65
N ALA A 9 -17.71 -26.36 -42.23
CA ALA A 9 -18.01 -25.04 -41.70
C ALA A 9 -19.30 -24.46 -42.32
N LEU A 10 -19.74 -23.33 -41.73
CA LEU A 10 -20.50 -22.19 -42.27
C LEU A 10 -22.05 -22.13 -42.12
N THR A 11 -22.42 -21.12 -41.31
CA THR A 11 -23.49 -20.08 -41.48
C THR A 11 -24.96 -20.49 -41.61
N SER A 12 -25.80 -19.92 -40.72
CA SER A 12 -27.01 -19.14 -41.08
C SER A 12 -27.62 -18.42 -39.86
N LEU A 13 -28.03 -17.18 -40.10
CA LEU A 13 -28.61 -16.18 -39.19
C LEU A 13 -30.09 -16.43 -38.83
N ALA A 14 -30.43 -16.06 -37.58
CA ALA A 14 -31.54 -15.21 -37.12
C ALA A 14 -33.03 -15.63 -37.16
N VAL A 15 -33.66 -15.39 -35.99
CA VAL A 15 -34.94 -14.69 -35.69
C VAL A 15 -35.92 -15.49 -34.80
N VAL A 16 -36.60 -14.72 -33.91
CA VAL A 16 -37.76 -14.98 -33.03
C VAL A 16 -37.36 -15.18 -31.56
N ALA A 17 -37.86 -14.44 -30.56
CA ALA A 17 -38.66 -13.22 -30.49
C ALA A 17 -38.59 -12.69 -29.04
N ALA A 18 -38.93 -11.42 -28.89
CA ALA A 18 -39.02 -10.68 -27.64
C ALA A 18 -39.93 -11.35 -26.59
N ALA A 19 -39.41 -11.45 -25.35
CA ALA A 19 -40.21 -11.46 -24.14
C ALA A 19 -39.71 -10.33 -23.24
N LEU A 20 -40.40 -9.20 -23.32
CA LEU A 20 -40.32 -8.11 -22.35
C LEU A 20 -40.79 -8.65 -21.00
N VAL A 21 -39.86 -8.98 -20.11
CA VAL A 21 -40.13 -9.05 -18.67
C VAL A 21 -39.65 -7.73 -18.10
N ALA A 22 -40.61 -6.94 -17.61
CA ALA A 22 -40.34 -5.73 -16.84
C ALA A 22 -39.51 -6.12 -15.61
N VAL A 23 -38.23 -5.73 -15.62
CA VAL A 23 -37.38 -5.74 -14.43
C VAL A 23 -37.83 -4.54 -13.60
N PRO A 24 -38.34 -4.71 -12.37
CA PRO A 24 -38.50 -3.57 -11.49
C PRO A 24 -37.09 -3.05 -11.20
N ALA A 25 -36.89 -1.75 -11.38
CA ALA A 25 -35.70 -1.06 -10.90
C ALA A 25 -35.47 -1.46 -9.43
N ALA A 26 -34.39 -2.19 -9.17
CA ALA A 26 -33.92 -2.39 -7.82
C ALA A 26 -33.46 -1.03 -7.32
N GLN A 27 -34.38 -0.31 -6.69
CA GLN A 27 -34.04 0.80 -5.81
C GLN A 27 -33.02 0.26 -4.83
N ALA A 28 -31.85 0.89 -4.75
CA ALA A 28 -30.91 0.68 -3.66
C ALA A 28 -31.72 0.78 -2.35
N ALA A 29 -31.89 -0.36 -1.67
CA ALA A 29 -32.53 -0.35 -0.38
C ALA A 29 -31.67 0.55 0.52
N PRO A 30 -32.27 1.52 1.24
CA PRO A 30 -31.52 2.23 2.26
C PRO A 30 -30.97 1.19 3.23
N ALA A 31 -29.68 1.28 3.53
CA ALA A 31 -29.06 0.47 4.57
C ALA A 31 -29.95 0.52 5.81
N THR A 32 -30.48 -0.64 6.20
CA THR A 32 -31.16 -0.74 7.49
C THR A 32 -30.10 -0.43 8.54
N PRO A 33 -30.33 0.52 9.47
CA PRO A 33 -29.37 0.78 10.53
C PRO A 33 -29.22 -0.53 11.30
N ALA A 34 -28.02 -1.09 11.29
CA ALA A 34 -27.67 -2.18 12.18
C ALA A 34 -28.08 -1.75 13.59
N GLY A 35 -29.00 -2.50 14.20
CA GLY A 35 -29.50 -2.18 15.53
C GLY A 35 -28.33 -1.97 16.48
N GLY A 36 -28.30 -0.80 17.13
CA GLY A 36 -27.22 -0.41 18.01
C GLY A 36 -26.99 -1.44 19.10
N ALA A 37 -25.97 -2.28 18.92
CA ALA A 37 -25.29 -2.93 20.02
C ALA A 37 -24.70 -1.79 20.86
N GLY A 38 -25.20 -1.65 22.09
CA GLY A 38 -24.94 -0.49 22.94
C GLY A 38 -23.45 -0.14 22.99
N MET A 39 -23.13 1.09 22.59
CA MET A 39 -21.85 1.71 22.91
C MET A 39 -21.65 1.62 24.42
N ALA A 40 -20.68 0.80 24.84
CA ALA A 40 -20.21 0.81 26.21
C ALA A 40 -19.81 2.25 26.55
N SER A 41 -20.30 2.75 27.69
CA SER A 41 -19.98 4.11 28.15
C SER A 41 -18.47 4.34 28.13
N ALA A 42 -18.03 5.44 27.51
CA ALA A 42 -16.64 5.90 27.53
C ALA A 42 -16.16 6.03 28.98
N GLY A 43 -15.40 5.02 29.44
CA GLY A 43 -14.61 5.13 30.65
C GLY A 43 -13.41 6.03 30.38
N SER A 44 -12.96 6.79 31.37
CA SER A 44 -11.82 7.71 31.30
C SER A 44 -10.45 7.07 31.06
N ASN A 45 -10.39 5.76 30.81
CA ASN A 45 -9.15 4.98 30.72
C ASN A 45 -9.15 4.20 29.40
N CYS A 46 -8.03 4.23 28.67
CA CYS A 46 -7.81 3.46 27.45
C CYS A 46 -8.14 1.97 27.63
N ARG A 47 -8.89 1.39 26.68
CA ARG A 47 -9.26 -0.03 26.66
C ARG A 47 -8.99 -0.64 25.29
N LEU A 48 -7.75 -1.06 25.03
CA LEU A 48 -7.36 -1.71 23.77
C LEU A 48 -7.88 -3.14 23.61
N SER A 49 -8.07 -3.87 24.71
CA SER A 49 -8.59 -5.24 24.66
C SER A 49 -9.81 -5.40 25.58
N PRO A 50 -10.97 -4.83 25.22
CA PRO A 50 -12.23 -5.09 25.94
C PRO A 50 -12.59 -6.58 25.97
N SER A 51 -12.07 -7.37 25.03
CA SER A 51 -12.21 -8.83 24.96
C SER A 51 -11.34 -9.58 25.99
N GLY A 52 -10.35 -8.94 26.61
CA GLY A 52 -9.52 -9.53 27.67
C GLY A 52 -8.32 -10.34 27.19
N ASN A 53 -7.81 -10.07 25.97
CA ASN A 53 -6.63 -10.74 25.41
C ASN A 53 -5.29 -10.29 26.03
N GLY A 54 -5.30 -9.39 27.01
CA GLY A 54 -4.09 -8.95 27.73
C GLY A 54 -3.23 -7.94 26.96
N ILE A 55 -3.71 -7.43 25.83
CA ILE A 55 -3.01 -6.43 25.02
C ILE A 55 -3.25 -5.03 25.62
N ASN A 56 -2.16 -4.38 26.03
CA ASN A 56 -2.12 -3.03 26.58
C ASN A 56 -1.43 -2.03 25.65
N HIS A 57 -0.65 -2.52 24.67
CA HIS A 57 0.08 -1.73 23.71
C HIS A 57 -0.04 -2.32 22.30
N VAL A 58 0.00 -1.46 21.30
CA VAL A 58 0.12 -1.83 19.88
C VAL A 58 1.31 -1.06 19.31
N ILE A 59 2.25 -1.79 18.73
CA ILE A 59 3.40 -1.25 18.03
C ILE A 59 3.34 -1.78 16.60
N TYR A 60 2.98 -0.90 15.67
CA TYR A 60 2.97 -1.16 14.23
C TYR A 60 4.20 -0.50 13.62
N LEU A 61 5.02 -1.28 12.94
CA LEU A 61 6.22 -0.81 12.25
C LEU A 61 6.14 -1.26 10.79
N GLN A 62 6.35 -0.33 9.87
CA GLN A 62 6.43 -0.64 8.45
C GLN A 62 7.73 -0.06 7.91
N PHE A 63 8.55 -0.93 7.33
CA PHE A 63 9.72 -0.50 6.60
C PHE A 63 9.34 -0.06 5.20
N ASP A 64 10.07 0.93 4.70
CA ASP A 64 10.32 1.07 3.27
C ASP A 64 11.22 -0.08 2.84
N ASN A 65 10.76 -0.90 1.89
CA ASN A 65 11.63 -1.74 1.07
C ASN A 65 12.67 -2.57 1.88
N VAL A 66 12.20 -3.53 2.69
CA VAL A 66 13.06 -4.44 3.46
C VAL A 66 12.70 -5.88 3.15
N HIS A 67 13.67 -6.66 2.70
CA HIS A 67 13.45 -7.98 2.14
C HIS A 67 13.67 -9.11 3.15
N PHE A 68 12.79 -10.10 3.08
CA PHE A 68 13.08 -11.44 3.63
C PHE A 68 13.54 -12.42 2.54
N THR A 69 13.23 -12.12 1.28
CA THR A 69 13.81 -12.82 0.12
C THR A 69 15.28 -12.40 -0.02
N ARG A 70 16.12 -13.28 -0.61
CA ARG A 70 17.51 -12.96 -0.91
C ARG A 70 17.64 -12.49 -2.35
N ASP A 71 17.98 -11.23 -2.57
CA ASP A 71 18.18 -10.64 -3.92
C ASP A 71 19.39 -11.24 -4.63
N ASN A 72 20.43 -11.52 -3.85
CA ASN A 72 21.55 -12.35 -4.27
C ASN A 72 21.54 -13.63 -3.45
N PRO A 73 21.47 -14.83 -4.06
CA PRO A 73 21.36 -16.09 -3.32
C PRO A 73 22.53 -16.36 -2.36
N ASN A 74 23.70 -15.74 -2.57
CA ASN A 74 24.87 -15.86 -1.71
C ASN A 74 24.89 -14.87 -0.54
N VAL A 75 24.08 -13.80 -0.57
CA VAL A 75 24.00 -12.78 0.47
C VAL A 75 22.76 -13.06 1.33
N PRO A 76 22.85 -13.05 2.67
CA PRO A 76 21.67 -13.17 3.52
C PRO A 76 20.68 -12.02 3.27
N SER A 77 19.38 -12.26 3.43
CA SER A 77 18.37 -11.21 3.27
C SER A 77 18.51 -10.12 4.35
N ASP A 78 17.80 -9.01 4.21
CA ASP A 78 17.82 -7.94 5.23
C ASP A 78 17.44 -8.44 6.61
N LEU A 79 16.32 -9.16 6.70
CA LEU A 79 15.89 -9.75 7.97
C LEU A 79 16.90 -10.76 8.54
N GLU A 80 17.56 -11.57 7.70
CA GLU A 80 18.62 -12.48 8.17
C GLU A 80 19.84 -11.73 8.71
N GLN A 81 20.11 -10.53 8.21
CA GLN A 81 21.15 -9.63 8.71
C GLN A 81 20.70 -8.77 9.90
N MET A 82 19.41 -8.80 10.26
CA MET A 82 18.81 -8.18 11.44
C MET A 82 18.31 -9.21 12.47
N PRO A 83 19.20 -10.05 13.04
CA PRO A 83 18.81 -11.14 13.91
C PRO A 83 18.05 -10.72 15.17
N ASN A 84 18.20 -9.49 15.70
CA ASN A 84 17.39 -9.06 16.84
C ASN A 84 15.90 -9.02 16.50
N LEU A 85 15.55 -8.47 15.32
CA LEU A 85 14.17 -8.43 14.84
C LEU A 85 13.68 -9.81 14.40
N LEU A 86 14.45 -10.50 13.55
CA LEU A 86 14.06 -11.82 13.03
C LEU A 86 13.83 -12.83 14.16
N ASN A 87 14.76 -12.90 15.14
CA ASN A 87 14.58 -13.78 16.28
C ASN A 87 13.39 -13.33 17.14
N PHE A 88 13.21 -12.03 17.36
CA PHE A 88 12.07 -11.56 18.14
C PHE A 88 10.73 -12.01 17.54
N LEU A 89 10.52 -11.82 16.23
CA LEU A 89 9.27 -12.21 15.56
C LEU A 89 9.06 -13.72 15.58
N THR A 90 10.09 -14.48 15.24
CA THR A 90 10.00 -15.96 15.14
C THR A 90 9.85 -16.66 16.48
N HIS A 91 10.38 -16.10 17.58
CA HIS A 91 10.23 -16.69 18.91
C HIS A 91 8.89 -16.32 19.59
N ASN A 92 8.35 -15.14 19.27
CA ASN A 92 7.18 -14.57 19.98
C ASN A 92 5.89 -14.56 19.15
N GLY A 93 5.89 -15.12 17.95
CA GLY A 93 4.71 -15.15 17.10
C GLY A 93 4.94 -15.85 15.76
N VAL A 94 4.53 -15.19 14.69
CA VAL A 94 4.59 -15.68 13.31
C VAL A 94 5.31 -14.66 12.44
N LEU A 95 6.15 -15.16 11.54
CA LEU A 95 6.70 -14.43 10.40
C LEU A 95 6.25 -15.17 9.13
N ASP A 96 5.27 -14.62 8.45
CA ASP A 96 4.77 -15.15 7.18
C ASP A 96 5.57 -14.57 6.02
N ALA A 97 6.11 -15.44 5.17
CA ALA A 97 6.91 -15.06 4.00
C ALA A 97 6.15 -15.23 2.67
N ASP A 98 4.81 -15.27 2.75
CA ASP A 98 3.87 -15.31 1.62
C ASP A 98 2.84 -14.18 1.71
N HIS A 99 3.30 -12.99 2.13
CA HIS A 99 2.51 -11.76 2.20
C HIS A 99 2.68 -10.96 0.91
N HIS A 100 1.66 -10.23 0.48
CA HIS A 100 1.65 -9.57 -0.82
C HIS A 100 1.22 -8.10 -0.76
N THR A 101 1.68 -7.33 -1.75
CA THR A 101 1.35 -5.90 -1.92
C THR A 101 0.05 -5.71 -2.74
N PRO A 102 -0.64 -4.55 -2.64
CA PRO A 102 -1.52 -4.09 -3.69
C PRO A 102 -0.73 -3.74 -4.97
N LEU A 103 -1.43 -3.19 -5.98
CA LEU A 103 -0.80 -2.61 -7.17
C LEU A 103 -1.20 -1.13 -7.33
N ILE A 104 -0.30 -0.24 -7.77
CA ILE A 104 1.13 -0.51 -8.03
C ILE A 104 1.91 -0.40 -6.70
N ALA A 105 2.81 -1.35 -6.43
CA ALA A 105 3.48 -1.46 -5.11
C ALA A 105 4.37 -0.24 -4.83
N HIS A 106 3.94 0.63 -3.92
CA HIS A 106 4.59 1.90 -3.60
C HIS A 106 4.22 2.36 -2.18
N THR A 107 5.21 2.88 -1.47
CA THR A 107 5.20 3.30 -0.06
C THR A 107 3.87 3.91 0.39
N GLY A 108 3.41 4.96 -0.30
CA GLY A 108 2.21 5.69 0.03
C GLY A 108 0.96 4.83 -0.08
N THR A 109 0.75 4.14 -1.21
CA THR A 109 -0.42 3.29 -1.42
C THR A 109 -0.40 2.10 -0.47
N ASP A 110 0.76 1.46 -0.30
CA ASP A 110 0.93 0.21 0.41
C ASP A 110 0.79 0.39 1.93
N ILE A 111 1.40 1.45 2.50
CA ILE A 111 1.16 1.85 3.88
C ILE A 111 -0.32 2.16 4.10
N LEU A 112 -0.95 2.93 3.21
CA LEU A 112 -2.37 3.27 3.35
C LEU A 112 -3.26 2.04 3.27
N THR A 113 -2.97 1.09 2.39
CA THR A 113 -3.69 -0.19 2.31
C THR A 113 -3.51 -1.02 3.58
N SER A 114 -2.30 -1.06 4.14
CA SER A 114 -2.01 -1.74 5.41
C SER A 114 -2.77 -1.11 6.59
N LEU A 115 -2.78 0.23 6.64
CA LEU A 115 -3.41 1.00 7.70
C LEU A 115 -4.94 1.03 7.60
N THR A 116 -5.53 0.94 6.40
CA THR A 116 -6.99 1.02 6.20
C THR A 116 -7.64 -0.34 5.93
N GLY A 117 -6.88 -1.36 5.57
CA GLY A 117 -7.44 -2.65 5.19
C GLY A 117 -8.27 -2.60 3.91
N VAL A 118 -8.14 -1.56 3.07
CA VAL A 118 -8.83 -1.44 1.77
C VAL A 118 -7.85 -1.04 0.67
N TYR A 119 -8.20 -1.35 -0.57
CA TYR A 119 -7.39 -0.96 -1.73
C TYR A 119 -7.59 0.51 -2.13
N GLY A 120 -6.72 0.98 -3.02
CA GLY A 120 -6.67 2.36 -3.49
C GLY A 120 -7.98 2.91 -4.07
N ASP A 121 -8.79 2.07 -4.69
CA ASP A 121 -10.12 2.42 -5.19
C ASP A 121 -11.10 2.87 -4.08
N ARG A 122 -10.89 2.42 -2.83
CA ARG A 122 -11.76 2.71 -1.68
C ARG A 122 -11.19 3.75 -0.70
N MET A 123 -9.91 4.09 -0.83
CA MET A 123 -9.26 5.12 0.01
C MET A 123 -8.71 6.33 -0.77
N GLY A 124 -8.77 6.31 -2.10
CA GLY A 124 -8.58 7.49 -2.95
C GLY A 124 -7.16 7.67 -3.50
N GLN A 125 -6.26 6.73 -3.21
CA GLN A 125 -4.87 6.67 -3.69
C GLN A 125 -4.70 5.40 -4.52
N PRO A 126 -4.86 5.46 -5.85
CA PRO A 126 -5.10 4.25 -6.65
C PRO A 126 -3.84 3.53 -7.11
N VAL A 127 -2.68 4.20 -7.08
CA VAL A 127 -1.52 3.78 -7.87
C VAL A 127 -0.22 3.89 -7.08
N SER A 128 0.39 5.05 -6.89
CA SER A 128 1.78 5.17 -6.40
C SER A 128 1.94 6.28 -5.35
N ASN A 129 3.18 6.53 -4.91
CA ASN A 129 3.63 7.69 -4.12
C ASN A 129 3.21 9.05 -4.71
N SER A 130 2.94 9.08 -6.01
CA SER A 130 2.35 10.22 -6.70
C SER A 130 1.49 9.75 -7.87
N TYR A 131 0.74 10.68 -8.44
CA TYR A 131 -0.14 10.42 -9.57
C TYR A 131 -0.31 11.68 -10.42
N ARG A 132 -1.12 11.59 -11.49
CA ARG A 132 -1.61 12.78 -12.18
C ARG A 132 -3.12 12.84 -12.13
N TYR A 133 -3.67 14.04 -12.29
CA TYR A 133 -5.10 14.24 -12.42
C TYR A 133 -5.43 15.08 -13.65
N PHE A 134 -6.54 14.77 -14.32
CA PHE A 134 -7.03 15.52 -15.47
C PHE A 134 -7.57 16.89 -15.05
N THR A 135 -7.17 17.93 -15.78
CA THR A 135 -7.69 19.29 -15.62
C THR A 135 -8.89 19.50 -16.54
N PRO A 136 -9.71 20.56 -16.32
CA PRO A 136 -10.79 20.93 -17.23
C PRO A 136 -10.36 21.21 -18.68
N ALA A 137 -9.08 21.49 -18.92
CA ALA A 137 -8.53 21.70 -20.26
C ALA A 137 -8.26 20.38 -21.02
N GLY A 138 -8.43 19.23 -20.36
CA GLY A 138 -8.16 17.91 -20.92
C GLY A 138 -6.70 17.46 -20.84
N THR A 139 -5.77 18.32 -20.39
CA THR A 139 -4.40 17.94 -20.01
C THR A 139 -4.37 17.42 -18.57
N SER A 140 -3.22 16.95 -18.08
CA SER A 140 -3.07 16.50 -16.69
C SER A 140 -2.00 17.27 -15.91
N ASN A 141 -2.21 17.38 -14.60
CA ASN A 141 -1.29 17.97 -13.62
C ASN A 141 -0.74 16.89 -12.67
N PRO A 142 0.45 17.06 -12.09
CA PRO A 142 0.96 16.16 -11.06
C PRO A 142 0.20 16.33 -9.74
N ALA A 143 0.18 15.28 -8.94
CA ALA A 143 -0.23 15.29 -7.54
C ALA A 143 0.59 14.26 -6.77
N VAL A 144 0.68 14.42 -5.46
CA VAL A 144 1.37 13.46 -4.57
C VAL A 144 0.39 12.84 -3.58
N THR A 145 0.65 11.60 -3.20
CA THR A 145 -0.18 10.86 -2.23
C THR A 145 0.04 11.35 -0.80
N PHE A 146 1.25 11.84 -0.53
CA PHE A 146 1.75 12.35 0.75
C PHE A 146 1.15 13.73 1.12
N ALA A 147 -0.01 13.71 1.78
CA ALA A 147 -0.72 14.88 2.32
C ALA A 147 -1.53 14.48 3.55
N TYR A 148 -1.87 15.43 4.43
CA TYR A 148 -2.65 15.08 5.63
C TYR A 148 -4.03 14.50 5.26
N TRP A 149 -4.52 13.54 6.06
CA TRP A 149 -5.73 12.74 5.78
C TRP A 149 -6.94 13.52 5.25
N THR A 150 -7.14 14.75 5.76
CA THR A 150 -8.30 15.58 5.43
C THR A 150 -8.03 16.71 4.44
N ASP A 151 -6.83 16.76 3.87
CA ASP A 151 -6.49 17.74 2.84
C ASP A 151 -7.22 17.50 1.53
N GLY A 152 -7.20 18.53 0.68
CA GLY A 152 -7.47 18.36 -0.74
C GLY A 152 -6.25 17.74 -1.44
N VAL A 153 -6.34 17.59 -2.75
CA VAL A 153 -5.18 17.18 -3.56
C VAL A 153 -3.98 18.08 -3.29
N PHE A 154 -2.79 17.50 -3.12
CA PHE A 154 -1.55 18.26 -3.10
C PHE A 154 -0.89 18.20 -4.48
N ASP A 155 -0.97 19.31 -5.23
CA ASP A 155 -0.24 19.53 -6.48
C ASP A 155 0.97 20.43 -6.19
N PRO A 156 2.22 19.94 -6.31
CA PRO A 156 3.41 20.73 -6.01
C PRO A 156 3.61 21.91 -6.97
N THR A 157 2.87 21.97 -8.09
CA THR A 157 2.98 23.02 -9.11
C THR A 157 1.94 24.12 -8.95
N THR A 158 0.92 23.95 -8.10
CA THR A 158 -0.11 24.97 -7.86
C THR A 158 -0.70 24.88 -6.46
N ALA A 159 -0.90 26.03 -5.82
CA ALA A 159 -1.61 26.13 -4.54
C ALA A 159 -3.14 25.98 -4.68
N ALA A 160 -3.67 25.95 -5.90
CA ALA A 160 -5.09 25.76 -6.19
C ALA A 160 -5.28 24.68 -7.27
N PRO A 161 -5.18 23.39 -6.89
CA PRO A 161 -5.51 22.27 -7.77
C PRO A 161 -6.91 22.40 -8.36
N THR A 162 -7.11 21.90 -9.58
CA THR A 162 -8.45 21.92 -10.22
C THR A 162 -9.31 20.74 -9.81
N ASP A 163 -8.70 19.67 -9.30
CA ASP A 163 -9.37 18.62 -8.54
C ASP A 163 -9.63 19.14 -7.11
N THR A 164 -10.91 19.21 -6.74
CA THR A 164 -11.35 19.70 -5.42
C THR A 164 -11.80 18.58 -4.49
N ALA A 165 -11.68 17.32 -4.88
CA ALA A 165 -12.00 16.19 -4.01
C ALA A 165 -10.96 16.07 -2.89
N PRO A 166 -11.32 15.46 -1.75
CA PRO A 166 -10.36 15.16 -0.69
C PRO A 166 -9.20 14.29 -1.20
N THR A 167 -8.01 14.42 -0.61
CA THR A 167 -6.89 13.53 -0.94
C THR A 167 -7.29 12.07 -0.66
N MET A 168 -7.80 11.79 0.54
CA MET A 168 -8.38 10.49 0.91
C MET A 168 -9.85 10.40 0.50
N VAL A 169 -10.15 10.24 -0.78
CA VAL A 169 -11.54 10.18 -1.29
C VAL A 169 -12.11 8.76 -1.28
N ALA A 170 -13.18 8.55 -0.51
CA ALA A 170 -13.91 7.29 -0.45
C ALA A 170 -14.94 7.15 -1.60
N PRO A 171 -15.52 5.95 -1.84
CA PRO A 171 -16.51 5.71 -2.90
C PRO A 171 -17.77 6.59 -2.88
N ASP A 172 -18.10 7.19 -1.74
CA ASP A 172 -19.22 8.13 -1.59
C ASP A 172 -18.83 9.60 -1.86
N GLY A 173 -17.58 9.85 -2.27
CA GLY A 173 -17.02 11.16 -2.58
C GLY A 173 -16.57 11.97 -1.36
N LYS A 174 -16.61 11.38 -0.16
CA LYS A 174 -16.22 12.02 1.10
C LYS A 174 -14.81 11.67 1.53
N VAL A 175 -14.32 12.31 2.60
CA VAL A 175 -13.07 11.90 3.26
C VAL A 175 -13.23 10.47 3.78
N ALA A 176 -12.28 9.59 3.46
CA ALA A 176 -12.27 8.21 3.95
C ALA A 176 -12.18 8.16 5.48
N PRO A 177 -12.82 7.17 6.14
CA PRO A 177 -12.73 7.03 7.60
C PRO A 177 -11.28 6.79 8.05
N ALA A 178 -10.87 7.47 9.12
CA ALA A 178 -9.46 7.52 9.49
C ALA A 178 -8.99 6.33 10.34
N PRO A 179 -7.75 5.82 10.15
CA PRO A 179 -7.32 4.57 10.73
C PRO A 179 -7.12 4.60 12.25
N TRP A 180 -6.96 5.78 12.86
CA TRP A 180 -6.78 5.97 14.30
C TRP A 180 -8.10 5.96 15.10
N VAL A 181 -9.24 6.13 14.42
CA VAL A 181 -10.55 6.36 15.05
C VAL A 181 -11.01 5.22 15.96
N PRO A 182 -10.88 3.93 15.61
CA PRO A 182 -11.26 2.85 16.50
C PRO A 182 -10.53 2.89 17.85
N PHE A 183 -9.28 3.35 17.86
CA PHE A 183 -8.44 3.43 19.05
C PHE A 183 -8.77 4.66 19.91
N THR A 184 -8.89 5.85 19.30
CA THR A 184 -9.20 7.08 20.04
C THR A 184 -10.59 7.03 20.66
N ARG A 185 -11.56 6.41 19.97
CA ARG A 185 -12.90 6.12 20.54
C ARG A 185 -12.88 5.09 21.66
N ALA A 186 -11.92 4.17 21.65
CA ALA A 186 -11.65 3.27 22.77
C ALA A 186 -10.90 3.94 23.95
N GLY A 187 -10.65 5.24 23.86
CA GLY A 187 -10.01 6.04 24.90
C GLY A 187 -8.48 6.00 24.86
N CYS A 188 -7.89 5.58 23.74
CA CYS A 188 -6.45 5.38 23.60
C CYS A 188 -5.83 6.42 22.65
N ASP A 189 -4.77 7.08 23.08
CA ASP A 189 -3.98 7.96 22.21
C ASP A 189 -3.22 7.12 21.17
N VAL A 190 -3.09 7.66 19.95
CA VAL A 190 -2.41 7.03 18.82
C VAL A 190 -1.27 7.92 18.36
N GLY A 191 -0.04 7.47 18.54
CA GLY A 191 1.16 8.12 18.03
C GLY A 191 1.46 7.69 16.60
N ALA A 192 1.87 8.64 15.78
CA ALA A 192 2.29 8.40 14.41
C ALA A 192 3.66 9.04 14.16
N VAL A 193 4.57 8.22 13.61
CA VAL A 193 5.97 8.56 13.37
C VAL A 193 6.25 8.27 11.89
N ALA A 194 6.18 9.31 11.08
CA ALA A 194 6.33 9.31 9.62
C ALA A 194 5.37 8.35 8.89
N ALA A 195 4.26 7.97 9.53
CA ALA A 195 3.27 7.07 8.93
C ALA A 195 2.34 7.82 7.98
N ALA A 196 2.34 7.41 6.71
CA ALA A 196 1.69 8.10 5.58
C ALA A 196 0.30 8.65 5.91
N ASN A 197 0.12 9.94 5.67
CA ASN A 197 -1.13 10.72 5.74
C ASN A 197 -1.79 10.79 7.13
N THR A 198 -1.24 10.12 8.15
CA THR A 198 -1.69 10.24 9.55
C THR A 198 -1.00 11.40 10.29
N ILE A 199 0.04 11.96 9.69
CA ILE A 199 0.76 13.16 10.18
C ILE A 199 0.74 14.24 9.10
N LEU A 200 1.21 15.44 9.42
CA LEU A 200 1.46 16.44 8.38
C LEU A 200 2.70 16.00 7.61
N GLU A 201 2.58 15.91 6.29
CA GLU A 201 3.57 15.38 5.36
C GLU A 201 4.33 16.52 4.67
N ASN A 202 3.73 17.71 4.63
CA ASN A 202 4.30 18.88 4.01
C ASN A 202 3.94 20.17 4.78
N THR A 203 4.60 21.28 4.43
CA THR A 203 4.37 22.58 5.10
C THR A 203 3.37 23.48 4.35
N GLY A 204 2.95 23.06 3.16
CA GLY A 204 2.18 23.88 2.21
C GLY A 204 0.68 23.80 2.47
N PRO A 205 -0.01 22.75 2.01
CA PRO A 205 -1.40 22.49 2.39
C PRO A 205 -1.61 22.16 3.88
N ASP A 206 -0.78 21.29 4.46
CA ASP A 206 -1.13 20.65 5.74
C ASP A 206 -1.07 21.59 6.96
N VAL A 207 -0.02 22.43 7.05
CA VAL A 207 0.15 23.35 8.17
C VAL A 207 -0.99 24.39 8.24
N PRO A 208 -1.33 25.11 7.15
CA PRO A 208 -2.52 25.96 7.11
C PRO A 208 -3.84 25.21 7.34
N LYS A 209 -3.94 23.93 6.96
CA LYS A 209 -5.14 23.10 7.21
C LYS A 209 -5.39 22.91 8.70
N VAL A 210 -4.37 22.49 9.45
CA VAL A 210 -4.51 22.14 10.87
C VAL A 210 -4.48 23.37 11.77
N PHE A 211 -3.56 24.32 11.52
CA PHE A 211 -3.38 25.48 12.40
C PHE A 211 -4.18 26.71 11.94
N GLY A 212 -4.64 26.72 10.69
CA GLY A 212 -5.28 27.86 10.03
C GLY A 212 -4.29 28.73 9.26
N PRO A 213 -4.67 29.32 8.12
CA PRO A 213 -3.76 30.08 7.24
C PRO A 213 -3.20 31.37 7.84
N GLY A 214 -3.82 31.91 8.90
CA GLY A 214 -3.35 33.10 9.62
C GLY A 214 -2.57 32.80 10.91
N SER A 215 -2.21 31.54 11.13
CA SER A 215 -1.54 31.09 12.36
C SER A 215 -0.04 31.42 12.38
N PRO A 216 0.59 31.49 13.57
CA PRO A 216 2.05 31.56 13.69
C PRO A 216 2.77 30.41 12.97
N GLU A 217 2.18 29.21 12.98
CA GLU A 217 2.71 28.02 12.31
C GLU A 217 2.73 28.21 10.78
N ALA A 218 1.63 28.71 10.20
CA ALA A 218 1.59 29.04 8.77
C ALA A 218 2.57 30.18 8.40
N ALA A 219 2.77 31.16 9.29
CA ALA A 219 3.76 32.21 9.08
C ALA A 219 5.21 31.67 9.11
N GLU A 220 5.50 30.70 9.98
CA GLU A 220 6.79 30.01 10.03
C GLU A 220 7.01 29.17 8.77
N ALA A 221 6.00 28.41 8.32
CA ALA A 221 6.04 27.66 7.08
C ALA A 221 6.34 28.54 5.86
N ALA A 222 5.76 29.73 5.79
CA ALA A 222 6.03 30.69 4.72
C ALA A 222 7.43 31.31 4.81
N ALA A 223 7.91 31.62 6.01
CA ALA A 223 9.18 32.34 6.22
C ALA A 223 10.41 31.42 6.20
N ASN A 224 10.26 30.19 6.71
CA ASN A 224 11.33 29.21 6.83
C ASN A 224 10.77 27.78 6.66
N PRO A 225 10.49 27.35 5.42
CA PRO A 225 9.94 26.01 5.14
C PRO A 225 10.79 24.89 5.75
N SER A 226 12.12 25.03 5.74
CA SER A 226 13.01 24.02 6.31
C SER A 226 12.86 23.87 7.82
N LEU A 227 12.67 24.96 8.57
CA LEU A 227 12.35 24.88 10.00
C LEU A 227 10.96 24.29 10.22
N ALA A 228 9.98 24.74 9.43
CA ALA A 228 8.61 24.25 9.54
C ALA A 228 8.50 22.74 9.25
N THR A 229 9.34 22.18 8.37
CA THR A 229 9.46 20.73 8.20
C THR A 229 9.91 20.05 9.49
N THR A 230 10.99 20.53 10.12
CA THR A 230 11.47 19.98 11.40
C THR A 230 10.42 20.07 12.51
N ASP A 231 9.68 21.17 12.54
CA ASP A 231 8.76 21.51 13.62
C ASP A 231 7.37 20.87 13.47
N PHE A 232 6.84 20.78 12.25
CA PHE A 232 5.43 20.44 12.00
C PHE A 232 5.19 19.13 11.25
N VAL A 233 6.18 18.63 10.49
CA VAL A 233 6.00 17.45 9.64
C VAL A 233 6.40 16.16 10.37
N GLY A 234 5.84 15.04 9.96
CA GLY A 234 6.36 13.70 10.24
C GLY A 234 6.07 13.13 11.63
N ILE A 235 5.65 13.92 12.62
CA ILE A 235 5.43 13.43 13.99
C ILE A 235 4.09 13.94 14.52
N GLY A 236 3.28 13.05 15.10
CA GLY A 236 2.00 13.45 15.69
C GLY A 236 1.42 12.46 16.70
N VAL A 237 0.40 12.92 17.43
CA VAL A 237 -0.44 12.10 18.31
C VAL A 237 -1.90 12.47 18.08
N HIS A 238 -2.72 11.52 17.66
CA HIS A 238 -4.18 11.63 17.68
C HIS A 238 -4.69 11.27 19.07
N CYS A 239 -5.41 12.19 19.70
CA CYS A 239 -5.72 12.09 21.11
C CYS A 239 -7.12 11.51 21.33
N ALA A 240 -7.23 10.62 22.32
CA ALA A 240 -8.51 10.29 22.89
C ALA A 240 -9.17 11.54 23.49
N LYS A 241 -10.49 11.60 23.45
CA LYS A 241 -11.30 12.75 23.90
C LYS A 241 -11.02 13.25 25.32
N ALA A 242 -10.54 12.38 26.20
CA ALA A 242 -10.20 12.71 27.59
C ALA A 242 -8.69 12.59 27.88
N SER A 243 -7.84 12.70 26.85
CA SER A 243 -6.40 12.60 27.01
C SER A 243 -5.87 13.77 27.85
N ALA A 244 -5.54 13.48 29.11
CA ALA A 244 -4.87 14.42 29.99
C ALA A 244 -3.50 14.85 29.42
N ARG A 245 -2.88 13.98 28.63
CA ARG A 245 -1.59 14.21 27.99
C ARG A 245 -1.68 15.27 26.91
N CYS A 246 -2.62 15.11 25.98
CA CYS A 246 -2.82 16.11 24.94
C CYS A 246 -3.34 17.43 25.52
N ALA A 247 -4.16 17.37 26.58
CA ALA A 247 -4.58 18.57 27.32
C ALA A 247 -3.41 19.34 27.97
N ALA A 248 -2.27 18.69 28.23
CA ALA A 248 -1.05 19.33 28.73
C ALA A 248 -0.17 19.94 27.61
N GLY A 249 -0.43 19.59 26.34
CA GLY A 249 0.28 20.08 25.17
C GLY A 249 -0.45 21.21 24.44
N ASN A 250 0.11 21.63 23.30
CA ASN A 250 -0.50 22.62 22.41
C ASN A 250 -1.40 21.94 21.37
N ALA A 251 -2.36 21.13 21.83
CA ALA A 251 -3.21 20.35 20.95
C ALA A 251 -4.14 21.24 20.10
N ARG A 252 -4.52 20.74 18.92
CA ARG A 252 -5.47 21.34 17.99
C ARG A 252 -6.62 20.37 17.74
N PRO A 253 -7.82 20.86 17.37
CA PRO A 253 -8.89 19.96 16.96
C PRO A 253 -8.43 19.01 15.85
N ASP A 254 -8.59 17.71 16.07
CA ASP A 254 -8.35 16.68 15.06
C ASP A 254 -9.65 16.47 14.29
N LEU A 255 -9.75 17.13 13.12
CA LEU A 255 -11.01 17.26 12.40
C LEU A 255 -11.18 16.15 11.38
N LEU A 256 -12.20 15.31 11.59
CA LEU A 256 -12.69 14.34 10.60
C LEU A 256 -14.18 14.63 10.29
N PRO A 257 -14.46 15.54 9.34
CA PRO A 257 -15.82 16.05 9.13
C PRO A 257 -16.81 14.99 8.60
N ASP A 258 -16.31 14.00 7.87
CA ASP A 258 -17.11 12.94 7.26
C ASP A 258 -17.06 11.61 8.01
N GLU A 259 -16.40 11.56 9.18
CA GLU A 259 -16.23 10.33 9.94
C GLU A 259 -17.59 9.73 10.33
N PRO A 260 -17.88 8.46 9.96
CA PRO A 260 -19.11 7.78 10.36
C PRO A 260 -19.30 7.81 11.88
N GLY A 261 -20.50 8.17 12.35
CA GLY A 261 -20.76 8.30 13.79
C GLY A 261 -20.18 9.57 14.45
N GLY A 262 -19.45 10.40 13.70
CA GLY A 262 -18.91 11.69 14.13
C GLY A 262 -17.61 11.61 14.92
N TYR A 263 -16.83 12.70 14.87
CA TYR A 263 -15.51 12.79 15.51
C TYR A 263 -15.29 14.13 16.22
N THR A 264 -16.32 14.66 16.90
CA THR A 264 -16.25 15.97 17.56
C THR A 264 -15.65 15.90 18.97
N GLY A 265 -14.73 16.83 19.24
CA GLY A 265 -14.07 16.99 20.55
C GLY A 265 -12.90 16.03 20.75
N PHE A 266 -12.32 15.54 19.66
CA PHE A 266 -11.01 14.90 19.64
C PHE A 266 -9.99 15.96 19.20
N ASP A 267 -8.81 15.90 19.80
CA ASP A 267 -7.70 16.80 19.51
C ASP A 267 -6.50 15.98 19.01
N GLY A 268 -5.49 16.67 18.50
CA GLY A 268 -4.21 16.09 18.09
C GLY A 268 -3.04 17.01 18.44
N LEU A 269 -1.89 16.41 18.70
CA LEU A 269 -0.59 17.09 18.73
C LEU A 269 0.05 16.87 17.36
N PHE A 270 0.36 17.96 16.66
CA PHE A 270 0.90 17.91 15.30
C PHE A 270 2.28 18.54 15.26
N GLY A 271 3.23 17.81 14.69
CA GLY A 271 4.63 18.22 14.62
C GLY A 271 5.45 17.86 15.84
N ALA A 272 6.76 17.70 15.63
CA ALA A 272 7.72 17.52 16.72
C ALA A 272 7.69 18.70 17.72
N LYS A 273 7.39 19.92 17.24
CA LYS A 273 7.28 21.13 18.08
C LYS A 273 6.24 20.97 19.21
N TYR A 274 5.14 20.27 18.95
CA TYR A 274 4.05 20.10 19.91
C TYR A 274 3.97 18.69 20.50
N THR A 275 4.51 17.69 19.82
CA THR A 275 4.59 16.32 20.32
C THR A 275 5.77 16.12 21.28
N ASN A 276 6.98 16.58 20.92
CA ASN A 276 8.19 16.32 21.72
C ASN A 276 8.09 16.79 23.18
N PRO A 277 7.57 18.00 23.49
CA PRO A 277 7.47 18.46 24.89
C PRO A 277 6.59 17.57 25.78
N VAL A 278 5.67 16.80 25.17
CA VAL A 278 4.71 15.96 25.86
C VAL A 278 5.24 14.53 26.07
N ILE A 279 6.05 14.03 25.14
CA ILE A 279 6.62 12.67 25.19
C ILE A 279 8.04 12.63 25.78
N SER A 280 8.78 13.74 25.71
CA SER A 280 10.12 13.91 26.30
C SER A 280 10.22 15.27 27.01
N PRO A 281 9.59 15.45 28.19
CA PRO A 281 9.55 16.76 28.87
C PRO A 281 10.91 17.24 29.41
N ASN A 282 11.91 16.35 29.48
CA ASN A 282 13.21 16.63 30.09
C ASN A 282 14.31 16.94 29.04
N GLY A 283 13.99 16.95 27.75
CA GLY A 283 14.97 17.17 26.69
C GLY A 283 14.43 16.86 25.30
N PRO A 284 15.27 16.91 24.26
CA PRO A 284 14.88 16.43 22.95
C PRO A 284 14.56 14.93 22.99
N VAL A 285 13.74 14.48 22.04
CA VAL A 285 13.58 13.05 21.74
C VAL A 285 14.93 12.52 21.28
N THR A 286 15.36 11.40 21.84
CA THR A 286 16.63 10.74 21.48
C THR A 286 16.42 9.52 20.60
N THR A 287 17.49 9.08 19.96
CA THR A 287 17.61 7.75 19.36
C THR A 287 17.26 6.65 20.35
N VAL A 288 16.94 5.46 19.84
CA VAL A 288 16.41 4.36 20.64
C VAL A 288 17.34 3.91 21.77
N ASP A 289 18.66 3.98 21.58
CA ASP A 289 19.65 3.66 22.62
C ASP A 289 19.82 4.76 23.68
N GLY A 290 19.16 5.91 23.49
CA GLY A 290 19.20 7.07 24.38
C GLY A 290 20.47 7.91 24.24
N SER A 291 21.33 7.64 23.26
CA SER A 291 22.67 8.22 23.19
C SER A 291 22.71 9.63 22.58
N THR A 292 21.83 9.93 21.62
CA THR A 292 21.88 11.17 20.84
C THR A 292 20.50 11.77 20.62
N PRO A 293 20.35 13.12 20.66
CA PRO A 293 19.14 13.78 20.18
C PRO A 293 18.86 13.48 18.71
N ILE A 294 17.60 13.28 18.37
CA ILE A 294 17.15 13.23 16.97
C ILE A 294 17.06 14.66 16.46
N VAL A 295 17.77 14.93 15.37
CA VAL A 295 17.90 16.26 14.77
C VAL A 295 17.79 16.15 13.25
N ASP A 296 17.42 17.24 12.61
CA ASP A 296 17.50 17.37 11.16
C ASP A 296 18.93 17.60 10.66
N SER A 297 19.08 17.76 9.34
CA SER A 297 20.37 18.02 8.68
C SER A 297 21.04 19.34 9.09
N ALA A 298 20.31 20.26 9.72
CA ALA A 298 20.84 21.51 10.27
C ALA A 298 21.16 21.41 11.78
N GLY A 299 20.99 20.24 12.39
CA GLY A 299 21.24 20.01 13.81
C GLY A 299 20.13 20.52 14.74
N ARG A 300 18.93 20.81 14.21
CA ARG A 300 17.77 21.25 14.98
C ARG A 300 17.01 20.04 15.51
N PRO A 301 16.72 19.95 16.83
CA PRO A 301 15.91 18.86 17.36
C PRO A 301 14.50 18.84 16.81
N GLY A 302 14.03 17.69 16.34
CA GLY A 302 12.70 17.54 15.76
C GLY A 302 12.66 16.44 14.70
N PHE A 303 11.74 16.57 13.75
CA PHE A 303 11.64 15.62 12.65
C PHE A 303 12.90 15.69 11.76
N PRO A 304 13.61 14.57 11.54
CA PRO A 304 14.86 14.57 10.79
C PRO A 304 14.66 14.65 9.27
N GLY A 305 13.40 14.61 8.79
CA GLY A 305 13.05 14.35 7.39
C GLY A 305 12.75 12.86 7.18
N PHE A 306 11.96 12.53 6.14
CA PHE A 306 11.57 11.13 5.84
C PHE A 306 12.78 10.23 5.57
N ASP A 307 13.73 10.70 4.75
CA ASP A 307 15.03 10.06 4.50
C ASP A 307 15.92 9.91 5.75
N GLY A 308 15.62 10.69 6.80
CA GLY A 308 16.28 10.64 8.09
C GLY A 308 15.67 9.63 9.07
N MET A 309 14.61 8.90 8.69
CA MET A 309 13.88 7.97 9.55
C MET A 309 14.54 6.58 9.62
N SER A 310 15.84 6.55 9.91
CA SER A 310 16.55 5.32 10.24
C SER A 310 15.86 4.56 11.41
N ALA A 311 16.08 3.25 11.51
CA ALA A 311 15.53 2.44 12.61
C ALA A 311 15.83 3.04 13.99
N ALA A 312 17.03 3.58 14.21
CA ALA A 312 17.40 4.20 15.49
C ALA A 312 16.54 5.42 15.84
N ASN A 313 16.17 6.23 14.83
CA ASN A 313 15.35 7.43 15.00
C ASN A 313 13.87 7.06 15.21
N THR A 314 13.30 6.24 14.32
CA THR A 314 11.89 5.81 14.42
C THR A 314 11.63 5.09 15.73
N LEU A 315 12.45 4.08 16.06
CA LEU A 315 12.27 3.30 17.29
C LEU A 315 12.49 4.16 18.55
N GLY A 316 13.31 5.22 18.47
CA GLY A 316 13.47 6.19 19.54
C GLY A 316 12.19 7.00 19.79
N TYR A 317 11.56 7.50 18.73
CA TYR A 317 10.26 8.17 18.81
C TYR A 317 9.16 7.23 19.33
N VAL A 318 9.06 6.03 18.76
CA VAL A 318 8.07 5.01 19.16
C VAL A 318 8.23 4.64 20.64
N ALA A 319 9.46 4.36 21.09
CA ALA A 319 9.72 4.03 22.50
C ALA A 319 9.30 5.17 23.43
N GLN A 320 9.66 6.43 23.13
CA GLN A 320 9.31 7.58 23.97
C GLN A 320 7.81 7.88 23.96
N MET A 321 7.10 7.64 22.86
CA MET A 321 5.64 7.71 22.84
C MET A 321 5.03 6.66 23.77
N GLN A 322 5.48 5.40 23.69
CA GLN A 322 5.00 4.30 24.52
C GLN A 322 5.32 4.51 26.02
N GLU A 323 6.52 4.97 26.35
CA GLU A 323 6.97 5.36 27.70
C GLU A 323 6.15 6.53 28.25
N ALA A 324 5.82 7.47 27.37
CA ALA A 324 4.86 8.52 27.63
C ALA A 324 3.42 8.00 27.53
N GLY A 325 3.12 6.72 27.67
CA GLY A 325 1.74 6.23 27.78
C GLY A 325 0.84 6.57 26.58
N VAL A 326 1.39 6.68 25.38
CA VAL A 326 0.67 6.61 24.10
C VAL A 326 0.67 5.14 23.68
N PRO A 327 -0.42 4.38 23.94
CA PRO A 327 -0.37 2.92 23.89
C PRO A 327 -0.40 2.34 22.47
N VAL A 328 -0.82 3.12 21.47
CA VAL A 328 -0.81 2.71 20.06
C VAL A 328 0.18 3.58 19.31
N THR A 329 1.14 2.98 18.63
CA THR A 329 2.14 3.72 17.84
C THR A 329 2.34 3.10 16.48
N PHE A 330 2.28 3.93 15.44
CA PHE A 330 2.61 3.58 14.06
C PHE A 330 3.95 4.23 13.71
N GLY A 331 4.88 3.47 13.13
CA GLY A 331 6.20 3.97 12.76
C GLY A 331 6.64 3.50 11.39
N TYR A 332 7.07 4.43 10.55
CA TYR A 332 7.77 4.18 9.29
C TYR A 332 9.29 4.14 9.52
N ILE A 333 10.00 3.23 8.84
CA ILE A 333 11.46 3.11 8.88
C ILE A 333 11.98 3.14 7.44
N SER A 334 12.90 4.05 7.14
CA SER A 334 13.54 4.14 5.82
C SER A 334 14.27 2.85 5.46
N ASP A 335 14.45 2.61 4.17
CA ASP A 335 15.11 1.44 3.64
C ASP A 335 16.58 1.35 4.09
N ALA A 336 17.23 0.23 3.79
CA ALA A 336 18.67 0.04 4.03
C ALA A 336 19.47 -0.01 2.72
N HIS A 337 18.77 0.10 1.59
CA HIS A 337 19.27 -0.10 0.24
C HIS A 337 19.95 1.16 -0.29
N ASP A 338 19.54 2.32 0.19
CA ASP A 338 20.10 3.63 -0.12
C ASP A 338 21.12 4.12 0.92
N ARG A 339 21.97 5.04 0.47
CA ARG A 339 23.03 5.68 1.26
C ARG A 339 22.47 6.84 2.07
N HIS A 340 21.61 6.56 3.04
CA HIS A 340 21.01 7.63 3.84
C HIS A 340 22.04 8.40 4.70
N PRO A 341 21.92 9.74 4.82
CA PRO A 341 21.00 10.64 4.12
C PRO A 341 21.62 11.25 2.84
N SER A 342 22.75 10.71 2.37
CA SER A 342 23.55 11.29 1.29
C SER A 342 23.06 10.96 -0.13
N GLY A 343 22.20 9.96 -0.27
CA GLY A 343 21.65 9.48 -1.54
C GLY A 343 22.60 8.58 -2.34
N GLY A 344 22.02 7.87 -3.30
CA GLY A 344 22.68 6.82 -4.08
C GLY A 344 22.37 5.43 -3.52
N ALA A 345 22.35 4.42 -4.37
CA ALA A 345 22.01 3.06 -3.99
C ALA A 345 23.23 2.19 -3.63
N TYR A 346 22.99 1.12 -2.90
CA TYR A 346 23.88 -0.02 -2.73
C TYR A 346 23.42 -1.21 -3.58
N GLY A 347 24.36 -2.06 -3.97
CA GLY A 347 24.04 -3.42 -4.40
C GLY A 347 24.03 -4.44 -3.25
N PRO A 348 23.32 -5.57 -3.37
CA PRO A 348 23.27 -6.62 -2.36
C PRO A 348 24.66 -7.04 -1.85
N GLY A 349 24.86 -6.97 -0.52
CA GLY A 349 26.12 -7.37 0.11
C GLY A 349 27.28 -6.38 -0.07
N GLU A 350 27.03 -5.17 -0.58
CA GLU A 350 28.01 -4.08 -0.47
C GLU A 350 28.23 -3.71 1.01
N ALA A 351 29.46 -3.35 1.36
CA ALA A 351 29.84 -3.13 2.76
C ALA A 351 29.01 -2.05 3.47
N GLY A 352 28.57 -1.02 2.75
CA GLY A 352 27.74 0.04 3.32
C GLY A 352 26.32 -0.41 3.63
N TYR A 353 25.72 -1.22 2.77
CA TYR A 353 24.41 -1.84 2.99
C TYR A 353 24.44 -2.80 4.18
N VAL A 354 25.43 -3.69 4.25
CA VAL A 354 25.62 -4.59 5.40
C VAL A 354 25.82 -3.81 6.70
N ALA A 355 26.53 -2.67 6.65
CA ALA A 355 26.69 -1.79 7.81
C ALA A 355 25.38 -1.09 8.21
N ALA A 356 24.55 -0.67 7.25
CA ALA A 356 23.23 -0.08 7.51
C ALA A 356 22.30 -1.09 8.20
N LEU A 357 22.20 -2.30 7.66
CA LEU A 357 21.44 -3.40 8.27
C LEU A 357 21.96 -3.74 9.67
N LYS A 358 23.29 -3.73 9.87
CA LYS A 358 23.85 -3.95 11.21
C LYS A 358 23.48 -2.83 12.19
N SER A 359 23.38 -1.59 11.72
CA SER A 359 22.89 -0.47 12.52
C SER A 359 21.42 -0.67 12.91
N TYR A 360 20.58 -1.09 11.96
CA TYR A 360 19.17 -1.38 12.22
C TYR A 360 19.00 -2.54 13.19
N ASP A 361 19.75 -3.63 13.02
CA ASP A 361 19.81 -4.75 13.96
C ASP A 361 20.11 -4.30 15.40
N ASN A 362 21.14 -3.46 15.56
CA ASN A 362 21.50 -2.91 16.88
C ASN A 362 20.38 -2.04 17.45
N ALA A 363 19.70 -1.25 16.61
CA ALA A 363 18.57 -0.43 17.01
C ALA A 363 17.40 -1.28 17.53
N PHE A 364 17.06 -2.39 16.85
CA PHE A 364 16.04 -3.33 17.35
C PHE A 364 16.45 -4.01 18.66
N GLY A 365 17.73 -4.40 18.79
CA GLY A 365 18.27 -4.92 20.05
C GLY A 365 18.10 -3.93 21.21
N ALA A 366 18.43 -2.65 20.98
CA ALA A 366 18.23 -1.58 21.95
C ALA A 366 16.75 -1.31 22.23
N PHE A 367 15.89 -1.34 21.20
CA PHE A 367 14.45 -1.12 21.31
C PHE A 367 13.78 -2.11 22.26
N PHE A 368 13.97 -3.41 22.03
CA PHE A 368 13.35 -4.43 22.87
C PHE A 368 13.89 -4.40 24.31
N GLN A 369 15.18 -4.11 24.48
CA GLN A 369 15.76 -3.92 25.82
C GLN A 369 15.18 -2.70 26.53
N ARG A 370 14.98 -1.59 25.82
CA ARG A 370 14.42 -0.35 26.35
C ARG A 370 12.96 -0.55 26.78
N LEU A 371 12.10 -1.02 25.88
CA LEU A 371 10.70 -1.33 26.19
C LEU A 371 10.56 -2.30 27.36
N GLY A 372 11.42 -3.32 27.42
CA GLY A 372 11.43 -4.30 28.50
C GLY A 372 11.70 -3.70 29.88
N ARG A 373 12.46 -2.59 29.99
CA ARG A 373 12.71 -1.90 31.27
C ARG A 373 11.44 -1.26 31.83
N ASP A 374 10.52 -0.86 30.96
CA ASP A 374 9.23 -0.26 31.32
C ASP A 374 8.09 -1.28 31.34
N GLY A 375 8.42 -2.58 31.23
CA GLY A 375 7.44 -3.66 31.27
C GLY A 375 6.59 -3.79 30.00
N ILE A 376 7.01 -3.18 28.89
CA ILE A 376 6.39 -3.31 27.57
C ILE A 376 7.09 -4.49 26.88
N THR A 377 6.39 -5.61 26.74
CA THR A 377 6.96 -6.89 26.32
C THR A 377 6.00 -7.65 25.40
N PRO A 378 6.44 -8.72 24.71
CA PRO A 378 5.52 -9.58 23.96
C PRO A 378 4.36 -10.18 24.79
N ALA A 379 4.43 -10.15 26.12
CA ALA A 379 3.37 -10.65 26.99
C ALA A 379 2.18 -9.68 27.13
N ASN A 380 2.32 -8.41 26.76
CA ASN A 380 1.29 -7.39 26.89
C ASN A 380 1.21 -6.41 25.70
N THR A 381 2.01 -6.64 24.65
CA THR A 381 2.08 -5.78 23.47
C THR A 381 1.85 -6.59 22.21
N LEU A 382 0.99 -6.09 21.33
CA LEU A 382 0.87 -6.57 19.96
C LEU A 382 1.89 -5.84 19.09
N PHE A 383 2.85 -6.57 18.56
CA PHE A 383 3.80 -6.11 17.56
C PHE A 383 3.34 -6.58 16.19
N VAL A 384 3.26 -5.64 15.25
CA VAL A 384 3.04 -5.91 13.83
C VAL A 384 4.16 -5.23 13.07
N VAL A 385 4.93 -6.01 12.31
CA VAL A 385 6.10 -5.53 11.58
C VAL A 385 6.06 -6.09 10.17
N THR A 386 6.19 -5.24 9.17
CA THR A 386 6.17 -5.62 7.74
C THR A 386 7.03 -4.63 6.94
N ALA A 387 7.23 -4.88 5.65
CA ALA A 387 7.57 -3.83 4.68
C ALA A 387 6.29 -3.33 3.98
N ASP A 388 6.34 -2.14 3.39
CA ASP A 388 5.33 -1.63 2.45
C ASP A 388 5.42 -2.36 1.11
N GLU A 389 6.61 -2.50 0.56
CA GLU A 389 6.89 -3.28 -0.62
C GLU A 389 8.26 -3.95 -0.53
N ASN A 390 8.59 -4.71 -1.56
CA ASN A 390 9.96 -5.01 -1.90
C ASN A 390 10.29 -4.34 -3.24
N ASP A 391 11.57 -4.36 -3.59
CA ASP A 391 12.09 -3.85 -4.83
C ASP A 391 12.80 -4.91 -5.68
N HIS A 392 12.95 -4.57 -6.95
CA HIS A 392 13.83 -5.25 -7.89
C HIS A 392 15.19 -4.57 -7.94
N PHE A 393 16.26 -5.34 -7.70
CA PHE A 393 17.62 -4.87 -7.88
C PHE A 393 18.04 -4.78 -9.36
N ALA A 394 18.15 -3.56 -9.89
CA ALA A 394 18.66 -3.28 -11.22
C ALA A 394 20.20 -3.15 -11.20
N GLY A 395 20.90 -4.24 -11.51
CA GLY A 395 22.36 -4.28 -11.46
C GLY A 395 23.01 -5.47 -12.17
N GLY A 396 24.31 -5.33 -12.46
CA GLY A 396 25.12 -6.40 -13.04
C GLY A 396 25.50 -7.49 -12.00
N PRO A 397 26.21 -8.54 -12.42
CA PRO A 397 26.68 -9.57 -11.49
C PRO A 397 27.69 -8.99 -10.47
N PRO A 398 27.68 -9.48 -9.22
CA PRO A 398 28.60 -9.02 -8.19
C PRO A 398 30.04 -9.50 -8.43
N THR A 399 31.01 -8.75 -7.91
CA THR A 399 32.43 -9.10 -7.87
C THR A 399 32.98 -9.01 -6.44
N PRO A 400 33.78 -10.00 -5.97
CA PRO A 400 34.04 -11.28 -6.63
C PRO A 400 32.77 -12.16 -6.67
N ALA A 401 32.68 -13.10 -7.62
CA ALA A 401 31.48 -13.91 -7.81
C ALA A 401 31.08 -14.77 -6.59
N ASN A 402 32.02 -15.02 -5.68
CA ASN A 402 31.80 -15.74 -4.42
C ASN A 402 31.58 -14.83 -3.21
N CYS A 403 31.29 -13.54 -3.43
CA CYS A 403 30.95 -12.63 -2.34
C CYS A 403 29.67 -13.09 -1.63
N ASP A 404 29.62 -12.86 -0.32
CA ASP A 404 28.48 -13.21 0.54
C ASP A 404 28.03 -12.01 1.39
N GLY A 405 28.64 -10.84 1.19
CA GLY A 405 28.39 -9.60 1.93
C GLY A 405 28.95 -9.60 3.36
N ILE A 406 28.97 -10.75 4.03
CA ILE A 406 29.35 -10.88 5.44
C ILE A 406 30.85 -11.08 5.63
N HIS A 407 31.44 -12.04 4.92
CA HIS A 407 32.87 -12.36 5.00
C HIS A 407 33.64 -11.77 3.81
N VAL A 408 32.99 -11.74 2.65
CA VAL A 408 33.53 -11.21 1.40
C VAL A 408 32.55 -10.18 0.86
N PRO A 409 32.84 -8.87 0.97
CA PRO A 409 31.98 -7.83 0.45
C PRO A 409 31.76 -7.96 -1.05
N CYS A 410 30.54 -7.70 -1.50
CA CYS A 410 30.20 -7.59 -2.91
C CYS A 410 30.54 -6.19 -3.43
N THR A 411 30.81 -6.08 -4.73
CA THR A 411 30.94 -4.82 -5.48
C THR A 411 30.33 -4.97 -6.86
N TYR A 412 29.83 -3.89 -7.43
CA TYR A 412 29.11 -3.91 -8.70
C TYR A 412 29.72 -2.91 -9.69
N SER A 413 30.12 -3.37 -10.88
CA SER A 413 30.69 -2.51 -11.93
C SER A 413 29.63 -1.78 -12.75
N LEU A 414 28.42 -2.32 -12.78
CA LEU A 414 27.23 -1.73 -13.40
C LEU A 414 26.09 -1.85 -12.39
N LEU A 415 25.54 -0.71 -12.00
CA LEU A 415 24.55 -0.55 -10.93
C LEU A 415 23.60 0.57 -11.36
N GLY A 416 22.30 0.32 -11.29
CA GLY A 416 21.28 1.36 -11.42
C GLY A 416 20.07 1.00 -12.29
N GLU A 417 18.95 1.68 -12.06
CA GLU A 417 17.76 1.59 -12.89
C GLU A 417 18.07 1.98 -14.35
N VAL A 418 17.34 1.40 -15.29
CA VAL A 418 17.42 1.69 -16.73
C VAL A 418 16.42 2.79 -17.08
N ASN A 419 16.86 4.02 -16.84
CA ASN A 419 16.09 5.22 -17.14
C ASN A 419 15.77 5.33 -18.63
N THR A 420 14.47 5.41 -18.95
CA THR A 420 13.99 5.31 -20.32
C THR A 420 12.96 6.39 -20.68
N ASN A 421 13.33 7.23 -21.65
CA ASN A 421 12.46 8.25 -22.22
C ASN A 421 11.42 7.63 -23.17
N ILE A 422 10.28 7.19 -22.63
CA ILE A 422 9.23 6.51 -23.41
C ILE A 422 8.65 7.40 -24.50
N ARG A 423 8.57 8.73 -24.29
CA ARG A 423 8.12 9.67 -25.34
C ARG A 423 9.08 9.69 -26.53
N GLY A 424 10.38 9.66 -26.27
CA GLY A 424 11.39 9.59 -27.32
C GLY A 424 11.32 8.28 -28.11
N LEU A 425 11.14 7.15 -27.43
CA LEU A 425 10.98 5.85 -28.08
C LEU A 425 9.71 5.78 -28.93
N LEU A 426 8.57 6.24 -28.41
CA LEU A 426 7.31 6.28 -29.15
C LEU A 426 7.41 7.17 -30.40
N ALA A 427 8.03 8.34 -30.30
CA ALA A 427 8.20 9.24 -31.43
C ALA A 427 9.14 8.66 -32.51
N THR A 428 10.21 7.96 -32.11
CA THR A 428 11.23 7.46 -33.05
C THR A 428 10.93 6.08 -33.62
N GLN A 429 10.36 5.17 -32.83
CA GLN A 429 10.06 3.79 -33.24
C GLN A 429 8.64 3.64 -33.79
N GLN A 430 7.66 4.32 -33.18
CA GLN A 430 6.24 4.15 -33.49
C GLN A 430 5.62 5.37 -34.19
N GLN A 431 6.40 6.43 -34.42
CA GLN A 431 5.96 7.68 -35.05
C GLN A 431 4.73 8.30 -34.36
N THR A 432 4.59 8.08 -33.05
CA THR A 432 3.45 8.56 -32.28
C THR A 432 3.51 10.08 -32.11
N THR A 433 2.42 10.77 -32.46
CA THR A 433 2.26 12.23 -32.28
C THR A 433 1.16 12.59 -31.28
N THR A 434 0.45 11.61 -30.72
CA THR A 434 -0.58 11.81 -29.70
C THR A 434 0.04 12.53 -28.50
N PRO A 435 -0.49 13.69 -28.07
CA PRO A 435 -0.02 14.37 -26.86
C PRO A 435 -0.40 13.60 -25.59
N PHE A 436 0.53 13.50 -24.65
CA PHE A 436 0.34 12.80 -23.39
C PHE A 436 1.36 13.26 -22.34
N GLN A 437 1.04 12.99 -21.08
CA GLN A 437 2.00 12.98 -19.97
C GLN A 437 2.02 11.60 -19.32
N VAL A 438 3.07 11.34 -18.56
CA VAL A 438 3.19 10.13 -17.72
C VAL A 438 3.41 10.55 -16.28
N HIS A 439 2.84 9.79 -15.35
CA HIS A 439 3.50 9.61 -14.06
C HIS A 439 4.70 8.68 -14.32
N ALA A 440 5.89 9.16 -13.97
CA ALA A 440 7.13 8.45 -14.29
C ALA A 440 7.39 7.40 -13.22
N ASP A 441 7.58 6.15 -13.64
CA ASP A 441 7.60 4.98 -12.76
C ASP A 441 8.16 3.76 -13.49
N SER A 442 8.45 2.67 -12.78
CA SER A 442 8.64 1.34 -13.39
C SER A 442 7.32 0.82 -13.97
N ALA A 443 6.20 1.13 -13.30
CA ALA A 443 4.84 0.87 -13.75
C ALA A 443 4.10 2.17 -14.15
N PRO A 444 4.51 2.88 -15.23
CA PRO A 444 4.05 4.23 -15.50
C PRO A 444 2.55 4.31 -15.82
N ASN A 445 1.89 5.32 -15.27
CA ASN A 445 0.52 5.66 -15.61
C ASN A 445 0.49 6.69 -16.76
N PHE A 446 -0.24 6.40 -17.84
CA PHE A 446 -0.34 7.26 -19.02
C PHE A 446 -1.61 8.12 -18.99
N TYR A 447 -1.45 9.42 -19.25
CA TYR A 447 -2.55 10.39 -19.32
C TYR A 447 -2.57 11.04 -20.71
N LEU A 448 -3.47 10.58 -21.58
CA LEU A 448 -3.64 11.13 -22.92
C LEU A 448 -4.44 12.45 -22.88
N ASP A 449 -3.92 13.47 -23.55
CA ASP A 449 -4.59 14.77 -23.60
C ASP A 449 -5.96 14.65 -24.28
N GLY A 450 -6.94 15.40 -23.75
CA GLY A 450 -8.33 15.35 -24.17
C GLY A 450 -9.13 14.21 -23.56
N ARG A 451 -8.50 13.36 -22.73
CA ARG A 451 -9.12 12.23 -22.02
C ARG A 451 -10.01 11.38 -22.94
N PRO A 452 -9.45 10.83 -24.05
CA PRO A 452 -10.22 10.03 -24.98
C PRO A 452 -10.80 8.78 -24.30
N ALA A 453 -11.93 8.28 -24.82
CA ALA A 453 -12.52 7.03 -24.35
C ALA A 453 -11.56 5.84 -24.52
N ALA A 454 -11.72 4.81 -23.70
CA ALA A 454 -10.86 3.62 -23.71
C ALA A 454 -10.87 2.87 -25.07
N ASP A 455 -12.00 2.89 -25.78
CA ASP A 455 -12.16 2.27 -27.11
C ASP A 455 -11.93 3.25 -28.27
N ALA A 456 -11.55 4.50 -27.99
CA ALA A 456 -11.28 5.48 -29.02
C ALA A 456 -10.09 5.03 -29.88
N PRO A 457 -10.14 5.21 -31.22
CA PRO A 457 -9.03 4.81 -32.10
C PRO A 457 -7.66 5.39 -31.71
N THR A 458 -7.63 6.60 -31.14
CA THR A 458 -6.42 7.25 -30.64
C THR A 458 -5.83 6.53 -29.43
N THR A 459 -6.66 6.13 -28.47
CA THR A 459 -6.25 5.37 -27.28
C THR A 459 -5.69 4.02 -27.68
N ARG A 460 -6.45 3.29 -28.51
CA ARG A 460 -6.08 1.96 -29.00
C ARG A 460 -4.80 1.94 -29.81
N ALA A 461 -4.61 2.93 -30.69
CA ALA A 461 -3.37 3.07 -31.43
C ALA A 461 -2.17 3.38 -30.51
N PHE A 462 -2.37 4.20 -29.48
CA PHE A 462 -1.34 4.57 -28.52
C PHE A 462 -0.92 3.41 -27.62
N GLU A 463 -1.87 2.66 -27.06
CA GLU A 463 -1.58 1.49 -26.22
C GLU A 463 -0.78 0.42 -26.99
N ARG A 464 -1.17 0.12 -28.24
CA ARG A 464 -0.38 -0.77 -29.11
C ARG A 464 1.00 -0.22 -29.43
N ALA A 465 1.17 1.10 -29.54
CA ALA A 465 2.47 1.70 -29.75
C ALA A 465 3.36 1.50 -28.52
N VAL A 466 2.84 1.77 -27.33
CA VAL A 466 3.53 1.53 -26.04
C VAL A 466 3.95 0.06 -25.91
N GLY A 467 3.02 -0.87 -26.12
CA GLY A 467 3.31 -2.32 -26.04
C GLY A 467 4.27 -2.85 -27.11
N ARG A 468 4.65 -2.04 -28.12
CA ARG A 468 5.64 -2.39 -29.16
C ARG A 468 6.98 -1.68 -28.99
N THR A 469 7.13 -0.84 -27.96
CA THR A 469 8.42 -0.19 -27.69
C THR A 469 9.46 -1.21 -27.28
N THR A 470 10.67 -1.06 -27.83
CA THR A 470 11.81 -1.94 -27.53
C THR A 470 13.03 -1.13 -27.13
N ALA A 471 13.90 -1.74 -26.32
CA ALA A 471 15.21 -1.20 -25.99
C ALA A 471 16.22 -2.34 -25.84
N THR A 472 17.49 -2.01 -26.04
CA THR A 472 18.58 -2.90 -25.65
C THR A 472 18.79 -2.78 -24.15
N ASN A 473 18.58 -3.87 -23.41
CA ASN A 473 18.82 -3.92 -21.98
C ASN A 473 20.34 -3.83 -21.73
N PRO A 474 20.81 -2.85 -20.94
CA PRO A 474 22.24 -2.64 -20.69
C PRO A 474 22.90 -3.76 -19.88
N TYR A 475 22.14 -4.55 -19.12
CA TYR A 475 22.62 -5.67 -18.33
C TYR A 475 22.78 -6.95 -19.15
N THR A 476 21.85 -7.22 -20.06
CA THR A 476 21.82 -8.48 -20.84
C THR A 476 22.35 -8.32 -22.27
N GLY A 477 22.39 -7.09 -22.79
CA GLY A 477 22.72 -6.77 -24.18
C GLY A 477 21.63 -7.20 -25.18
N GLN A 478 20.48 -7.68 -24.72
CA GLN A 478 19.39 -8.13 -25.58
C GLN A 478 18.45 -6.97 -25.92
N ASN A 479 18.01 -6.88 -27.18
CA ASN A 479 16.93 -5.97 -27.57
C ASN A 479 15.58 -6.63 -27.29
N GLN A 480 14.80 -6.06 -26.38
CA GLN A 480 13.57 -6.64 -25.88
C GLN A 480 12.44 -5.62 -25.82
N THR A 481 11.21 -6.11 -25.73
CA THR A 481 10.05 -5.26 -25.39
C THR A 481 10.21 -4.78 -23.96
N ILE A 482 9.98 -3.49 -23.74
CA ILE A 482 10.17 -2.87 -22.42
C ILE A 482 8.95 -3.09 -21.53
N VAL A 483 7.75 -2.97 -22.09
CA VAL A 483 6.49 -3.14 -21.36
C VAL A 483 6.13 -4.62 -21.31
N GLN A 484 6.06 -5.22 -20.13
CA GLN A 484 5.70 -6.63 -19.92
C GLN A 484 4.19 -6.83 -19.83
N PHE A 485 3.50 -6.00 -19.04
CA PHE A 485 2.05 -6.04 -18.86
C PHE A 485 1.40 -4.66 -19.08
N MET A 486 0.10 -4.66 -19.37
CA MET A 486 -0.68 -3.45 -19.56
C MET A 486 -2.08 -3.62 -18.96
N ALA A 487 -2.51 -2.62 -18.19
CA ALA A 487 -3.85 -2.53 -17.63
C ALA A 487 -4.59 -1.32 -18.25
N ASP A 488 -5.56 -1.59 -19.13
CA ASP A 488 -6.47 -0.58 -19.66
C ASP A 488 -7.51 -0.14 -18.61
N ALA A 489 -8.45 0.72 -18.98
CA ALA A 489 -9.51 1.16 -18.06
C ALA A 489 -10.33 0.01 -17.43
N THR A 490 -10.50 -1.12 -18.11
CA THR A 490 -11.23 -2.27 -17.56
C THR A 490 -10.36 -3.01 -16.57
N GLU A 491 -9.11 -3.31 -16.94
CA GLU A 491 -8.20 -4.07 -16.09
C GLU A 491 -7.80 -3.28 -14.83
N GLN A 492 -7.56 -1.98 -14.94
CA GLN A 492 -7.27 -1.13 -13.77
C GLN A 492 -8.40 -1.19 -12.73
N ARG A 493 -9.66 -1.27 -13.17
CA ARG A 493 -10.79 -1.47 -12.25
C ARG A 493 -10.73 -2.85 -11.59
N LEU A 494 -10.38 -3.90 -12.33
CA LEU A 494 -10.27 -5.25 -11.77
C LEU A 494 -9.18 -5.33 -10.70
N LEU A 495 -8.08 -4.60 -10.90
CA LEU A 495 -6.94 -4.54 -10.00
C LEU A 495 -7.07 -3.48 -8.89
N HIS A 496 -8.24 -2.89 -8.68
CA HIS A 496 -8.48 -1.86 -7.65
C HIS A 496 -7.68 -0.56 -7.83
N MET A 497 -7.27 -0.24 -9.05
CA MET A 497 -6.46 0.94 -9.42
C MET A 497 -7.30 2.12 -9.95
N THR A 498 -8.59 2.19 -9.60
CA THR A 498 -9.52 3.22 -10.08
C THR A 498 -10.25 3.86 -8.91
N THR A 499 -9.98 5.13 -8.61
CA THR A 499 -10.62 5.82 -7.47
C THR A 499 -12.05 6.25 -7.78
N ALA A 500 -12.75 6.65 -6.72
CA ALA A 500 -14.03 7.35 -6.79
C ALA A 500 -13.95 8.69 -7.54
N ASP A 501 -12.75 9.28 -7.64
CA ASP A 501 -12.52 10.48 -8.44
C ASP A 501 -12.05 10.13 -9.85
N PRO A 502 -12.92 10.25 -10.87
CA PRO A 502 -12.56 9.92 -12.23
C PRO A 502 -11.42 10.79 -12.76
N LEU A 503 -11.13 11.98 -12.22
CA LEU A 503 -10.03 12.82 -12.68
C LEU A 503 -8.66 12.21 -12.40
N ARG A 504 -8.52 11.37 -11.38
CA ARG A 504 -7.25 10.75 -10.97
C ARG A 504 -6.91 9.47 -11.73
N THR A 505 -7.92 8.87 -12.37
CA THR A 505 -7.75 7.61 -13.09
C THR A 505 -6.99 7.85 -14.41
N PRO A 506 -5.81 7.24 -14.60
CA PRO A 506 -5.07 7.34 -15.86
C PRO A 506 -5.82 6.68 -17.03
N THR A 507 -5.39 6.99 -18.26
CA THR A 507 -5.94 6.35 -19.46
C THR A 507 -5.68 4.84 -19.45
N PHE A 508 -4.46 4.44 -19.10
CA PHE A 508 -4.04 3.06 -18.86
C PHE A 508 -2.73 3.08 -18.07
N THR A 509 -2.37 1.94 -17.49
CA THR A 509 -1.09 1.72 -16.81
C THR A 509 -0.31 0.63 -17.53
N ALA A 510 1.01 0.81 -17.65
CA ALA A 510 1.90 -0.23 -18.12
C ALA A 510 2.75 -0.72 -16.95
N PHE A 511 3.19 -1.97 -17.00
CA PHE A 511 4.19 -2.54 -16.11
C PHE A 511 5.39 -2.90 -16.97
N ALA A 512 6.53 -2.30 -16.69
CA ALA A 512 7.75 -2.51 -17.45
C ALA A 512 8.42 -3.83 -17.06
N ASP A 513 9.54 -4.09 -17.73
CA ASP A 513 10.56 -4.98 -17.23
C ASP A 513 11.19 -4.32 -15.98
N PRO A 514 11.28 -5.03 -14.83
CA PRO A 514 11.68 -4.42 -13.55
C PRO A 514 13.02 -3.68 -13.53
N ASP A 515 13.92 -3.90 -14.50
CA ASP A 515 15.13 -3.10 -14.67
C ASP A 515 14.83 -1.63 -15.02
N TYR A 516 13.66 -1.32 -15.58
CA TYR A 516 13.38 -0.06 -16.27
C TYR A 516 12.56 0.93 -15.44
N PHE A 517 12.94 2.21 -15.53
CA PHE A 517 12.14 3.33 -15.04
C PHE A 517 11.73 4.22 -16.22
N LEU A 518 10.43 4.42 -16.44
CA LEU A 518 9.88 5.06 -17.63
C LEU A 518 9.43 6.49 -17.37
N PHE A 519 9.97 7.45 -18.13
CA PHE A 519 9.60 8.87 -18.03
C PHE A 519 9.31 9.51 -19.39
N ALA A 520 8.68 10.69 -19.42
CA ALA A 520 8.36 11.42 -20.65
C ALA A 520 9.21 12.68 -20.84
N GLY A 521 10.32 12.57 -21.58
CA GLY A 521 11.22 13.67 -21.94
C GLY A 521 10.96 14.26 -23.33
N ALA A 522 12.03 14.56 -24.08
CA ALA A 522 11.95 15.06 -25.46
C ALA A 522 11.40 14.00 -26.43
N PRO A 523 10.63 14.37 -27.47
CA PRO A 523 10.02 13.42 -28.42
C PRO A 523 11.02 12.98 -29.51
N ASN A 524 12.25 12.63 -29.12
CA ASN A 524 13.28 12.06 -29.97
C ASN A 524 14.34 11.36 -29.13
N CYS A 525 15.22 10.60 -29.78
CA CYS A 525 16.37 9.96 -29.14
C CYS A 525 17.70 10.58 -29.62
N THR A 526 17.76 11.91 -29.78
CA THR A 526 19.01 12.61 -30.09
C THR A 526 19.96 12.52 -28.90
N ALA A 527 19.43 12.74 -27.68
CA ALA A 527 20.02 12.19 -26.48
C ALA A 527 19.58 10.72 -26.35
N PRO A 528 20.42 9.80 -25.83
CA PRO A 528 20.02 8.41 -25.64
C PRO A 528 18.70 8.32 -24.88
N CYS A 529 17.74 7.61 -25.46
CA CYS A 529 16.46 7.37 -24.80
C CYS A 529 16.55 6.35 -23.67
N VAL A 530 17.68 5.65 -23.54
CA VAL A 530 17.92 4.59 -22.57
C VAL A 530 19.30 4.84 -21.96
N SER A 531 19.37 4.91 -20.63
CA SER A 531 20.61 5.11 -19.89
C SER A 531 20.50 4.51 -18.48
N VAL A 532 21.58 3.92 -17.99
CA VAL A 532 21.65 3.47 -16.59
C VAL A 532 21.85 4.68 -15.68
N ASN A 533 21.04 4.79 -14.63
CA ASN A 533 21.18 5.81 -13.59
C ASN A 533 21.67 5.18 -12.28
N PRO A 534 22.96 5.33 -11.92
CA PRO A 534 23.52 4.69 -10.74
C PRO A 534 23.07 5.30 -9.41
N ALA A 535 22.26 6.36 -9.43
CA ALA A 535 21.72 6.96 -8.22
C ALA A 535 20.59 6.12 -7.59
N PHE A 536 19.88 5.34 -8.38
CA PHE A 536 18.78 4.48 -7.95
C PHE A 536 19.03 3.08 -8.52
N ALA A 537 18.98 2.02 -7.72
CA ALA A 537 19.23 0.66 -8.19
C ALA A 537 18.16 -0.34 -7.74
N TRP A 538 17.11 0.16 -7.11
CA TRP A 538 16.02 -0.62 -6.54
C TRP A 538 14.73 -0.01 -7.08
N ASN A 539 14.07 -0.79 -7.94
CA ASN A 539 12.84 -0.37 -8.64
C ASN A 539 11.65 -1.12 -8.06
N HIS A 540 10.54 -0.44 -7.88
CA HIS A 540 9.28 -1.04 -7.42
C HIS A 540 8.10 -0.43 -8.17
N GLY A 541 6.92 -1.05 -7.99
CA GLY A 541 5.68 -0.71 -8.69
C GLY A 541 5.25 -1.77 -9.71
N ASP A 542 6.20 -2.50 -10.30
CA ASP A 542 5.92 -3.50 -11.33
C ASP A 542 5.16 -4.74 -10.80
N PHE A 543 4.56 -5.48 -11.75
CA PHE A 543 3.96 -6.79 -11.49
C PHE A 543 5.05 -7.88 -11.57
N SER A 544 5.76 -8.08 -10.47
CA SER A 544 6.88 -9.02 -10.35
C SER A 544 6.96 -9.63 -8.94
N PRO A 545 7.24 -10.94 -8.78
CA PRO A 545 7.27 -11.57 -7.45
C PRO A 545 8.32 -11.02 -6.49
N ASP A 546 9.47 -10.54 -6.97
CA ASP A 546 10.49 -9.91 -6.12
C ASP A 546 10.02 -8.58 -5.52
N ILE A 547 9.09 -7.88 -6.21
CA ILE A 547 8.46 -6.63 -5.75
C ILE A 547 7.20 -6.91 -4.92
N ASN A 548 6.30 -7.75 -5.42
CA ASN A 548 4.95 -7.89 -4.84
C ASN A 548 4.83 -8.95 -3.74
N VAL A 549 5.86 -9.78 -3.50
CA VAL A 549 5.87 -10.78 -2.43
C VAL A 549 6.78 -10.31 -1.30
N THR A 550 6.18 -9.83 -0.22
CA THR A 550 6.84 -9.38 0.99
C THR A 550 6.59 -10.34 2.17
N TRP A 551 6.69 -9.86 3.41
CA TRP A 551 6.55 -10.64 4.62
C TRP A 551 5.76 -9.90 5.69
N LEU A 552 5.07 -10.64 6.56
CA LEU A 552 4.31 -10.08 7.68
C LEU A 552 4.72 -10.77 9.00
N GLY A 553 5.26 -9.97 9.92
CA GLY A 553 5.54 -10.36 11.30
C GLY A 553 4.43 -9.94 12.24
N VAL A 554 3.86 -10.88 12.99
CA VAL A 554 2.90 -10.60 14.06
C VAL A 554 3.34 -11.34 15.33
N ALA A 555 3.47 -10.62 16.44
CA ALA A 555 3.87 -11.19 17.72
C ALA A 555 3.13 -10.54 18.88
N GLY A 556 2.76 -11.31 19.90
CA GLY A 556 2.07 -10.80 21.08
C GLY A 556 0.93 -11.66 21.59
N PRO A 557 0.17 -11.19 22.58
CA PRO A 557 -0.89 -11.97 23.20
C PRO A 557 -2.00 -12.35 22.21
N GLY A 558 -2.37 -13.64 22.21
CA GLY A 558 -3.39 -14.18 21.32
C GLY A 558 -2.89 -14.55 19.91
N VAL A 559 -1.62 -14.31 19.60
CA VAL A 559 -0.98 -14.73 18.35
C VAL A 559 -0.36 -16.12 18.53
N ARG A 560 -0.44 -16.97 17.50
CA ARG A 560 0.17 -18.30 17.50
C ARG A 560 1.67 -18.17 17.28
N HIS A 561 2.43 -19.03 17.96
CA HIS A 561 3.88 -19.10 17.80
C HIS A 561 4.22 -20.12 16.70
N LEU A 562 4.21 -19.67 15.45
CA LEU A 562 4.46 -20.52 14.28
C LEU A 562 5.91 -20.43 13.79
N GLY A 563 6.70 -19.47 14.27
CA GLY A 563 7.99 -19.17 13.69
C GLY A 563 7.83 -18.66 12.25
N VAL A 564 8.71 -19.08 11.35
CA VAL A 564 8.58 -18.77 9.91
C VAL A 564 7.57 -19.71 9.26
N THR A 565 6.63 -19.17 8.50
CA THR A 565 5.67 -19.93 7.68
C THR A 565 5.53 -19.34 6.28
N ARG A 566 4.95 -20.12 5.37
CA ARG A 566 4.50 -19.73 4.03
C ARG A 566 3.15 -20.37 3.71
N ASP A 567 2.42 -20.79 4.73
CA ASP A 567 1.22 -21.63 4.57
C ASP A 567 -0.05 -20.79 4.32
N VAL A 568 0.04 -19.46 4.46
CA VAL A 568 -1.11 -18.55 4.42
C VAL A 568 -0.85 -17.45 3.41
N TRP A 569 -1.51 -17.51 2.26
CA TRP A 569 -1.49 -16.42 1.32
C TRP A 569 -2.29 -15.23 1.88
N SER A 570 -1.64 -14.09 2.01
CA SER A 570 -2.23 -12.84 2.53
C SER A 570 -1.69 -11.61 1.79
N ASP A 571 -2.37 -10.48 1.93
CA ASP A 571 -1.89 -9.18 1.47
C ASP A 571 -2.15 -8.06 2.49
N HIS A 572 -1.62 -6.86 2.23
CA HIS A 572 -1.70 -5.72 3.14
C HIS A 572 -3.10 -5.40 3.66
N THR A 573 -4.16 -5.69 2.88
CA THR A 573 -5.53 -5.43 3.36
C THR A 573 -5.92 -6.28 4.57
N ASP A 574 -5.23 -7.39 4.81
CA ASP A 574 -5.49 -8.34 5.90
C ASP A 574 -4.90 -7.89 7.25
N ILE A 575 -3.96 -6.94 7.24
CA ILE A 575 -3.25 -6.47 8.44
C ILE A 575 -4.23 -5.79 9.42
N ARG A 576 -4.93 -4.74 8.96
CA ARG A 576 -5.88 -3.98 9.79
C ARG A 576 -6.96 -4.86 10.43
N PRO A 577 -7.74 -5.67 9.70
CA PRO A 577 -8.77 -6.51 10.33
C PRO A 577 -8.17 -7.55 11.29
N THR A 578 -6.94 -8.00 11.09
CA THR A 578 -6.24 -8.88 12.04
C THR A 578 -5.94 -8.16 13.36
N ILE A 579 -5.39 -6.94 13.29
CA ILE A 579 -5.14 -6.10 14.48
C ILE A 579 -6.44 -5.87 15.23
N LEU A 580 -7.49 -5.39 14.55
CA LEU A 580 -8.76 -5.06 15.20
C LEU A 580 -9.45 -6.30 15.80
N ALA A 581 -9.36 -7.47 15.15
CA ALA A 581 -9.89 -8.71 15.69
C ALA A 581 -9.19 -9.15 16.98
N LEU A 582 -7.86 -9.03 17.06
CA LEU A 582 -7.08 -9.33 18.28
C LEU A 582 -7.41 -8.36 19.43
N LEU A 583 -7.70 -7.11 19.09
CA LEU A 583 -8.08 -6.08 20.06
C LEU A 583 -9.56 -6.17 20.45
N GLY A 584 -10.41 -6.78 19.63
CA GLY A 584 -11.87 -6.71 19.80
C GLY A 584 -12.42 -5.31 19.53
N LEU A 585 -11.74 -4.56 18.67
CA LEU A 585 -12.18 -3.29 18.09
C LEU A 585 -12.72 -3.53 16.68
N ARG A 586 -13.25 -2.49 16.03
CA ARG A 586 -13.74 -2.55 14.65
C ARG A 586 -13.73 -1.17 14.01
N ASP A 587 -13.72 -1.17 12.69
CA ASP A 587 -14.05 0.01 11.89
C ASP A 587 -15.56 0.20 11.72
N ASP A 588 -15.93 1.38 11.24
CA ASP A 588 -17.29 1.69 10.77
C ASP A 588 -17.49 1.38 9.28
N TYR A 589 -16.47 0.83 8.63
CA TYR A 589 -16.52 0.34 7.26
C TYR A 589 -15.99 -1.09 7.22
N ARG A 590 -16.32 -1.79 6.14
CA ARG A 590 -15.83 -3.15 5.89
C ARG A 590 -14.50 -3.10 5.14
N SER A 591 -13.49 -3.83 5.60
CA SER A 591 -12.21 -4.03 4.90
C SER A 591 -12.38 -4.81 3.58
N ASP A 592 -11.40 -4.69 2.67
CA ASP A 592 -11.23 -5.62 1.54
C ASP A 592 -10.37 -6.84 1.91
N GLY A 593 -9.71 -6.78 3.06
CA GLY A 593 -9.03 -7.91 3.67
C GLY A 593 -9.89 -8.67 4.66
N ARG A 594 -9.27 -9.66 5.29
CA ARG A 594 -9.85 -10.52 6.33
C ARG A 594 -8.90 -10.61 7.53
N ALA A 595 -9.44 -10.90 8.70
CA ALA A 595 -8.60 -11.31 9.82
C ALA A 595 -7.86 -12.62 9.47
N LEU A 596 -6.56 -12.66 9.72
CA LEU A 596 -5.70 -13.84 9.54
C LEU A 596 -5.85 -14.78 10.72
N TRP A 597 -7.00 -15.44 10.80
CA TRP A 597 -7.34 -16.36 11.88
C TRP A 597 -6.40 -17.58 11.96
N GLU A 598 -5.60 -17.84 10.93
CA GLU A 598 -4.47 -18.78 10.86
C GLU A 598 -3.36 -18.43 11.83
N PHE A 599 -3.19 -17.14 12.12
CA PHE A 599 -2.17 -16.60 13.02
C PHE A 599 -2.69 -16.37 14.43
N VAL A 600 -3.99 -16.53 14.68
CA VAL A 600 -4.62 -16.22 15.97
C VAL A 600 -4.94 -17.49 16.76
N GLU A 601 -4.62 -17.49 18.05
CA GLU A 601 -4.92 -18.58 18.98
C GLU A 601 -6.43 -18.81 19.09
N PRO A 602 -6.92 -20.07 19.16
CA PRO A 602 -8.35 -20.36 19.22
C PRO A 602 -9.10 -19.65 20.37
N SER A 603 -8.42 -19.38 21.49
CA SER A 603 -8.98 -18.64 22.63
C SER A 603 -9.18 -17.15 22.35
N ALA A 604 -8.31 -16.56 21.52
CA ALA A 604 -8.31 -15.15 21.15
C ALA A 604 -9.21 -14.84 19.94
N LEU A 605 -9.58 -15.85 19.14
CA LEU A 605 -10.46 -15.67 17.99
C LEU A 605 -11.83 -15.06 18.38
N PRO A 606 -12.37 -14.13 17.56
CA PRO A 606 -13.77 -13.73 17.64
C PRO A 606 -14.72 -14.94 17.64
N ARG A 607 -15.84 -14.85 18.37
CA ARG A 607 -16.76 -15.99 18.56
C ARG A 607 -17.29 -16.57 17.25
N GLY A 608 -17.52 -15.73 16.23
CA GLY A 608 -18.01 -16.16 14.92
C GLY A 608 -17.02 -16.99 14.12
N LEU A 609 -15.71 -16.88 14.44
CA LEU A 609 -14.61 -17.57 13.74
C LEU A 609 -14.13 -18.85 14.44
N ARG A 610 -14.74 -19.26 15.56
CA ARG A 610 -14.30 -20.43 16.35
C ARG A 610 -14.80 -21.77 15.82
N GLY A 611 -15.73 -21.78 14.86
CA GLY A 611 -16.31 -23.00 14.28
C GLY A 611 -15.93 -23.19 12.82
N HIS A 612 -16.19 -24.40 12.28
CA HIS A 612 -16.06 -24.71 10.84
C HIS A 612 -14.70 -24.38 10.22
N ARG A 613 -13.61 -24.64 10.95
CA ARG A 613 -12.27 -24.14 10.60
C ARG A 613 -11.82 -24.46 9.18
N SER A 614 -11.98 -25.69 8.72
CA SER A 614 -11.64 -26.08 7.34
C SER A 614 -12.40 -25.29 6.26
N THR A 615 -13.66 -24.92 6.55
CA THR A 615 -14.49 -24.15 5.64
C THR A 615 -14.07 -22.69 5.63
N LEU A 616 -13.71 -22.14 6.80
CA LEU A 616 -13.14 -20.81 6.93
C LEU A 616 -11.82 -20.69 6.17
N ASP A 617 -10.88 -21.61 6.39
CA ASP A 617 -9.56 -21.59 5.73
C ASP A 617 -9.72 -21.64 4.19
N ALA A 618 -10.59 -22.51 3.68
CA ALA A 618 -10.89 -22.58 2.25
C ALA A 618 -11.55 -21.29 1.70
N LEU A 619 -12.48 -20.69 2.46
CA LEU A 619 -13.15 -19.45 2.10
C LEU A 619 -12.17 -18.27 2.09
N GLY A 620 -11.32 -18.16 3.11
CA GLY A 620 -10.30 -17.11 3.22
C GLY A 620 -9.29 -17.20 2.09
N ALA A 621 -8.75 -18.40 1.83
CA ALA A 621 -7.79 -18.62 0.76
C ALA A 621 -8.36 -18.25 -0.62
N VAL A 622 -9.56 -18.74 -0.97
CA VAL A 622 -10.15 -18.41 -2.27
C VAL A 622 -10.56 -16.94 -2.38
N TYR A 623 -10.97 -16.31 -1.27
CA TYR A 623 -11.31 -14.89 -1.27
C TYR A 623 -10.12 -14.04 -1.69
N LYS A 624 -8.94 -14.33 -1.14
CA LYS A 624 -7.73 -13.61 -1.47
C LYS A 624 -7.30 -13.83 -2.93
N GLN A 625 -7.36 -15.08 -3.41
CA GLN A 625 -7.09 -15.37 -4.83
C GLN A 625 -8.11 -14.74 -5.80
N LEU A 626 -9.34 -14.48 -5.34
CA LEU A 626 -10.38 -13.84 -6.13
C LEU A 626 -10.28 -12.30 -6.12
N ASN A 627 -9.93 -11.69 -4.99
CA ASN A 627 -10.08 -10.26 -4.76
C ASN A 627 -8.77 -9.47 -4.84
N ALA A 628 -7.64 -10.07 -4.45
CA ALA A 628 -6.37 -9.35 -4.41
C ALA A 628 -5.83 -8.98 -5.79
N CYS A 629 -5.12 -7.85 -5.87
CA CYS A 629 -4.52 -7.34 -7.10
C CYS A 629 -3.62 -8.41 -7.75
N VAL A 630 -2.78 -9.06 -6.95
CA VAL A 630 -1.83 -10.11 -7.38
C VAL A 630 -2.31 -11.54 -7.10
N GLY A 631 -3.59 -11.72 -6.74
CA GLY A 631 -4.20 -13.05 -6.66
C GLY A 631 -4.36 -13.70 -8.04
N GLU A 632 -4.71 -14.98 -8.09
CA GLU A 632 -4.92 -15.71 -9.35
C GLU A 632 -5.90 -14.99 -10.30
N PHE A 633 -7.00 -14.42 -9.79
CA PHE A 633 -7.94 -13.68 -10.64
C PHE A 633 -7.27 -12.49 -11.32
N GLY A 634 -6.65 -11.58 -10.55
CA GLY A 634 -5.99 -10.38 -11.08
C GLY A 634 -4.82 -10.70 -12.01
N SER A 635 -4.01 -11.69 -11.64
CA SER A 635 -2.90 -12.18 -12.48
C SER A 635 -3.38 -12.70 -13.84
N ASN A 636 -4.45 -13.50 -13.85
CA ASN A 636 -5.03 -14.04 -15.08
C ASN A 636 -5.65 -12.94 -15.94
N THR A 637 -6.39 -12.00 -15.35
CA THR A 637 -7.03 -10.91 -16.10
C THR A 637 -6.00 -9.94 -16.68
N LEU A 638 -4.92 -9.64 -15.94
CA LEU A 638 -3.84 -8.78 -16.43
C LEU A 638 -3.13 -9.40 -17.64
N ALA A 639 -2.89 -10.71 -17.63
CA ALA A 639 -2.32 -11.42 -18.78
C ALA A 639 -3.26 -11.39 -20.00
N ALA A 640 -4.57 -11.59 -19.79
CA ALA A 640 -5.59 -11.52 -20.84
C ALA A 640 -5.72 -10.09 -21.41
N ALA A 641 -5.78 -9.07 -20.54
CA ALA A 641 -5.85 -7.66 -20.90
C ALA A 641 -4.61 -7.25 -21.71
N THR A 642 -3.41 -7.59 -21.24
CA THR A 642 -2.16 -7.33 -21.94
C THR A 642 -2.18 -7.89 -23.38
N THR A 643 -2.63 -9.13 -23.54
CA THR A 643 -2.74 -9.79 -24.85
C THR A 643 -3.76 -9.10 -25.76
N ALA A 644 -4.91 -8.71 -25.19
CA ALA A 644 -5.97 -8.02 -25.92
C ALA A 644 -5.56 -6.59 -26.32
N ILE A 645 -4.89 -5.87 -25.43
CA ILE A 645 -4.40 -4.51 -25.66
C ILE A 645 -3.41 -4.49 -26.84
N ARG A 646 -2.49 -5.46 -26.88
CA ARG A 646 -1.51 -5.61 -27.97
C ARG A 646 -2.11 -6.07 -29.31
N SER A 647 -3.33 -6.61 -29.31
CA SER A 647 -3.98 -7.15 -30.51
C SER A 647 -4.28 -6.08 -31.56
N ASP A 648 -4.02 -6.40 -32.83
CA ASP A 648 -4.29 -5.58 -34.01
C ASP A 648 -5.35 -6.19 -34.95
N THR A 649 -6.15 -7.14 -34.43
CA THR A 649 -7.24 -7.77 -35.19
C THR A 649 -8.16 -6.71 -35.81
N PRO A 650 -8.62 -6.89 -37.07
CA PRO A 650 -9.44 -5.91 -37.77
C PRO A 650 -10.63 -5.42 -36.94
N GLY A 651 -10.76 -4.09 -36.83
CA GLY A 651 -11.83 -3.45 -36.06
C GLY A 651 -11.73 -3.64 -34.54
N ASP A 652 -10.54 -3.97 -34.00
CA ASP A 652 -10.32 -4.26 -32.58
C ASP A 652 -11.19 -5.41 -32.04
N ALA A 653 -11.62 -6.33 -32.93
CA ALA A 653 -12.59 -7.38 -32.58
C ALA A 653 -12.15 -8.26 -31.39
N ARG A 654 -10.86 -8.65 -31.31
CA ARG A 654 -10.34 -9.41 -30.16
C ARG A 654 -10.36 -8.57 -28.89
N TYR A 655 -9.91 -7.32 -28.97
CA TYR A 655 -9.90 -6.41 -27.82
C TYR A 655 -11.30 -6.20 -27.25
N GLN A 656 -12.28 -5.88 -28.11
CA GLN A 656 -13.66 -5.67 -27.69
C GLN A 656 -14.27 -6.93 -27.06
N ALA A 657 -14.00 -8.11 -27.62
CA ALA A 657 -14.46 -9.37 -27.06
C ALA A 657 -13.86 -9.65 -25.68
N THR A 658 -12.54 -9.45 -25.52
CA THR A 658 -11.86 -9.63 -24.23
C THR A 658 -12.36 -8.62 -23.19
N VAL A 659 -12.46 -7.33 -23.52
CA VAL A 659 -12.99 -6.29 -22.61
C VAL A 659 -14.40 -6.62 -22.15
N ALA A 660 -15.28 -7.09 -23.05
CA ALA A 660 -16.62 -7.53 -22.68
C ALA A 660 -16.60 -8.72 -21.71
N GLY A 661 -15.72 -9.70 -21.95
CA GLY A 661 -15.50 -10.85 -21.08
C GLY A 661 -14.97 -10.44 -19.69
N LEU A 662 -13.93 -9.61 -19.65
CA LEU A 662 -13.34 -9.09 -18.41
C LEU A 662 -14.34 -8.25 -17.62
N THR A 663 -15.16 -7.43 -18.29
CA THR A 663 -16.24 -6.68 -17.64
C THR A 663 -17.25 -7.61 -16.98
N ALA A 664 -17.66 -8.69 -17.65
CA ALA A 664 -18.60 -9.66 -17.10
C ALA A 664 -17.99 -10.45 -15.93
N LEU A 665 -16.72 -10.86 -16.04
CA LEU A 665 -15.97 -11.51 -14.97
C LEU A 665 -15.82 -10.59 -13.76
N GLY A 666 -15.48 -9.32 -13.96
CA GLY A 666 -15.39 -8.32 -12.89
C GLY A 666 -16.71 -8.15 -12.14
N GLN A 667 -17.84 -8.07 -12.84
CA GLN A 667 -19.16 -8.00 -12.20
C GLN A 667 -19.49 -9.25 -11.38
N ALA A 668 -19.05 -10.43 -11.81
CA ALA A 668 -19.20 -11.68 -11.06
C ALA A 668 -18.28 -11.69 -9.83
N ARG A 669 -17.01 -11.29 -10.01
CA ARG A 669 -16.01 -11.13 -8.95
C ARG A 669 -16.54 -10.20 -7.86
N ASP A 670 -16.90 -8.96 -8.21
CA ASP A 670 -17.35 -7.93 -7.25
C ASP A 670 -18.54 -8.42 -6.41
N ARG A 671 -19.47 -9.16 -7.02
CA ARG A 671 -20.63 -9.73 -6.33
C ARG A 671 -20.22 -10.81 -5.34
N VAL A 672 -19.42 -11.80 -5.78
CA VAL A 672 -19.04 -12.94 -4.94
C VAL A 672 -18.07 -12.50 -3.84
N ALA A 673 -17.04 -11.74 -4.19
CA ALA A 673 -16.10 -11.14 -3.24
C ALA A 673 -16.83 -10.28 -2.19
N GLY A 674 -17.78 -9.44 -2.61
CA GLY A 674 -18.58 -8.62 -1.69
C GLY A 674 -19.45 -9.43 -0.73
N GLN A 675 -19.95 -10.61 -1.16
CA GLN A 675 -20.70 -11.52 -0.30
C GLN A 675 -19.80 -12.29 0.68
N ILE A 676 -18.61 -12.72 0.24
CA ILE A 676 -17.63 -13.36 1.10
C ILE A 676 -17.14 -12.37 2.16
N ALA A 677 -16.77 -11.16 1.77
CA ALA A 677 -16.36 -10.08 2.67
C ALA A 677 -17.43 -9.79 3.72
N ALA A 678 -18.71 -9.65 3.32
CA ALA A 678 -19.81 -9.43 4.26
C ALA A 678 -19.97 -10.57 5.28
N LEU A 679 -19.82 -11.82 4.83
CA LEU A 679 -19.94 -12.99 5.69
C LEU A 679 -18.78 -13.07 6.70
N ILE A 680 -17.55 -12.77 6.26
CA ILE A 680 -16.36 -12.75 7.12
C ILE A 680 -16.43 -11.59 8.11
N ASP A 681 -16.78 -10.39 7.66
CA ASP A 681 -16.89 -9.19 8.50
C ASP A 681 -17.92 -9.38 9.63
N GLU A 682 -19.10 -9.91 9.30
CA GLU A 682 -20.14 -10.20 10.31
C GLU A 682 -19.67 -11.24 11.33
N ALA A 683 -18.94 -12.28 10.89
CA ALA A 683 -18.40 -13.29 11.79
C ALA A 683 -17.24 -12.78 12.67
N THR A 684 -16.49 -11.80 12.16
CA THR A 684 -15.32 -11.22 12.84
C THR A 684 -15.76 -10.14 13.83
N PHE A 685 -16.60 -9.19 13.40
CA PHE A 685 -16.91 -7.97 14.14
C PHE A 685 -18.40 -7.81 14.51
N GLY A 686 -19.32 -8.45 13.77
CA GLY A 686 -20.77 -8.38 14.03
C GLY A 686 -21.28 -9.35 15.11
N GLY A 687 -20.51 -10.41 15.39
CA GLY A 687 -20.87 -11.45 16.36
C GLY A 687 -21.74 -12.57 15.78
N GLY A 688 -22.07 -12.51 14.48
CA GLY A 688 -22.68 -13.59 13.73
C GLY A 688 -21.79 -14.84 13.67
N ARG A 689 -22.38 -15.98 13.31
CA ARG A 689 -21.65 -17.21 12.99
C ARG A 689 -21.67 -17.43 11.49
N ILE A 690 -20.61 -18.02 10.97
CA ILE A 690 -20.55 -18.44 9.57
C ILE A 690 -21.64 -19.49 9.30
N ASP A 691 -22.49 -19.24 8.31
CA ASP A 691 -23.29 -20.27 7.68
C ASP A 691 -22.36 -21.13 6.80
N GLU A 692 -22.04 -22.33 7.29
CA GLU A 692 -21.10 -23.24 6.62
C GLU A 692 -21.55 -23.61 5.20
N ARG A 693 -22.86 -23.79 4.97
CA ARG A 693 -23.36 -24.13 3.66
C ARG A 693 -23.15 -22.96 2.70
N ARG A 694 -23.50 -21.74 3.12
CA ARG A 694 -23.30 -20.55 2.28
C ARG A 694 -21.83 -20.30 2.00
N ALA A 695 -20.96 -20.50 3.00
CA ALA A 695 -19.50 -20.38 2.82
C ALA A 695 -18.98 -21.37 1.77
N ARG A 696 -19.41 -22.64 1.79
CA ARG A 696 -19.03 -23.64 0.78
C ARG A 696 -19.56 -23.29 -0.62
N GLU A 697 -20.79 -22.78 -0.73
CA GLU A 697 -21.36 -22.31 -1.99
C GLU A 697 -20.53 -21.16 -2.57
N LEU A 698 -20.25 -20.13 -1.77
CA LEU A 698 -19.41 -19.00 -2.17
C LEU A 698 -17.99 -19.42 -2.54
N THR A 699 -17.41 -20.39 -1.82
CA THR A 699 -16.08 -20.93 -2.14
C THR A 699 -16.07 -21.55 -3.54
N ALA A 700 -17.09 -22.36 -3.87
CA ALA A 700 -17.20 -22.98 -5.19
C ALA A 700 -17.49 -21.95 -6.30
N GLU A 701 -18.33 -20.94 -6.03
CA GLU A 701 -18.59 -19.83 -6.97
C GLU A 701 -17.31 -19.03 -7.26
N ALA A 702 -16.50 -18.73 -6.23
CA ALA A 702 -15.22 -18.03 -6.36
C ALA A 702 -14.21 -18.84 -7.18
N GLN A 703 -14.03 -20.14 -6.86
CA GLN A 703 -13.16 -21.05 -7.62
C GLN A 703 -13.58 -21.14 -9.11
N PHE A 704 -14.88 -21.15 -9.38
CA PHE A 704 -15.39 -21.17 -10.74
C PHE A 704 -15.03 -19.89 -11.51
N ILE A 705 -15.17 -18.71 -10.89
CA ILE A 705 -14.80 -17.43 -11.50
C ILE A 705 -13.29 -17.36 -11.80
N ILE A 706 -12.45 -17.78 -10.85
CA ILE A 706 -10.99 -17.87 -11.04
C ILE A 706 -10.66 -18.83 -12.19
N GLY A 707 -11.30 -20.00 -12.25
CA GLY A 707 -11.12 -20.95 -13.34
C GLY A 707 -11.52 -20.37 -14.71
N LEU A 708 -12.56 -19.53 -14.77
CA LEU A 708 -12.94 -18.85 -16.01
C LEU A 708 -11.93 -17.77 -16.43
N SER A 709 -11.33 -17.04 -15.48
CA SER A 709 -10.31 -16.03 -15.81
C SER A 709 -9.08 -16.69 -16.45
N ALA A 710 -8.67 -17.87 -15.99
CA ALA A 710 -7.56 -18.62 -16.57
C ALA A 710 -7.81 -19.09 -18.02
N VAL A 711 -9.03 -19.51 -18.36
CA VAL A 711 -9.37 -19.98 -19.72
C VAL A 711 -9.44 -18.81 -20.71
N GLY A 712 -9.89 -17.64 -20.26
CA GLY A 712 -9.95 -16.42 -21.08
C GLY A 712 -8.59 -15.95 -21.59
N VAL A 713 -7.48 -16.33 -20.93
CA VAL A 713 -6.10 -16.03 -21.34
C VAL A 713 -5.70 -16.76 -22.64
N HIS A 714 -6.35 -17.89 -22.95
CA HIS A 714 -5.97 -18.78 -24.06
C HIS A 714 -6.84 -18.68 -25.31
N THR A 715 -7.87 -17.84 -25.31
CA THR A 715 -8.73 -17.55 -26.47
C THR A 715 -8.42 -16.18 -27.09
#